data_AF-A0AAP0MPI4-F1
#
_entry.id   AF-A0AAP0MPI4-F1
#
_cell.length_a   1.000
_cell.length_b   1.000
_cell.length_c   1.000
_cell.angle_alpha   90.00
_cell.angle_beta   90.00
_cell.angle_gamma   90.00
#
_symmetry.space_group_name_H-M   'P 1'
#
loop_
_entity.id
_entity.type
_entity.pdbx_description
1 polymer ?
#
loop_
_entity_poly.entity_id
_entity_poly.type
_entity_poly.pdbx_seq_one_letter_code
_entity_poly.pdbx_strand_id
1 'polypeptide(L)'
;MLNLLNPGGGKRRGKTSFVEHRSFLHLYHSFHRLWIFLVMMFQGLAIIGFNDENINSKKFLREVLSLGPTYVVMKFFESVLDVLMMYGAYSTSRRLAVSRIFLRFIWFSFASVFITFLYVKGVQEDSKPNARSIIFRLYVIVIGIYAGFQFFLSFLMRIPACHRLTNQCDRWPLMRFIHWMREERYYVGRGMYERSTDFIKYMLFWLVILSGKFSFAYFLQIKPLVKPTRYIVDMDAVEYSWHDFVSRNNHHALAVASLWAPVIAIYLLDIYIFYTLMSAAYGFLLGARDRLGEIRSVEAVHALFEEFPRAFMDTLHVPLPNRTSHPSSGQAVEKKKFDAARFSPFWNEIIKNLREEDYITNLEMELLLMPKNSGSLPLVQWPLFLLASKVLLPSIGTIFYAKDIAVENRDSQDELWERISRDEYMKYAVEEFYHTLKFILTETLEAEGRMWVERIYDDINVSVEKRSIHVDFQLTKLPLVISRVTALMGVLKEAETPVLQKGAVQAVQDLYDVVRHDVLSINMRFDKPQENYDTWNLLSKARTEGRLFSKLKWPKDAELKAQVKRLHSLLTIKDSASNIPRNLEAGRRLEFFTNSLFMDMPPAKPAREMLSFCVFTPYYSEIVLYSMDELLKKNEDGISILFYLQKIYPVKTLRPSQLSLLRKLSGFTTIAVRYC
;
A
#
# COMPACT_ATOMS: atom_id res chain seq x y z
N MET A 1 -45.39 37.47 -12.34
CA MET A 1 -46.58 37.71 -11.48
C MET A 1 -46.63 36.57 -10.46
N LEU A 2 -45.99 36.77 -9.30
CA LEU A 2 -45.87 35.76 -8.23
C LEU A 2 -47.17 35.72 -7.42
N ASN A 3 -47.86 34.57 -7.41
CA ASN A 3 -48.93 34.30 -6.46
C ASN A 3 -48.31 34.01 -5.08
N LEU A 4 -48.58 34.91 -4.14
CA LEU A 4 -48.30 34.77 -2.70
C LEU A 4 -49.15 33.65 -2.10
N LEU A 5 -48.52 32.50 -1.81
CA LEU A 5 -49.10 31.46 -0.97
C LEU A 5 -48.93 31.85 0.51
N ASN A 6 -50.05 32.16 1.16
CA ASN A 6 -50.20 32.27 2.61
C ASN A 6 -49.57 31.06 3.33
N PRO A 7 -48.67 31.25 4.31
CA PRO A 7 -48.16 30.15 5.11
C PRO A 7 -49.19 29.78 6.18
N GLY A 8 -49.98 28.74 5.91
CA GLY A 8 -50.80 28.07 6.92
C GLY A 8 -49.95 27.56 8.09
N GLY A 9 -50.53 27.59 9.30
CA GLY A 9 -49.89 27.30 10.58
C GLY A 9 -48.94 26.09 10.58
N GLY A 10 -47.75 26.31 11.14
CA GLY A 10 -46.65 25.35 11.17
C GLY A 10 -46.98 24.07 11.92
N LYS A 11 -47.24 22.99 11.17
CA LYS A 11 -47.18 21.62 11.69
C LYS A 11 -45.73 21.29 12.04
N ARG A 12 -45.48 20.87 13.29
CA ARG A 12 -44.23 20.22 13.73
C ARG A 12 -43.83 19.14 12.71
N ARG A 13 -42.72 19.32 11.99
CA ARG A 13 -42.04 18.23 11.27
C ARG A 13 -40.97 17.68 12.22
N GLY A 14 -41.22 16.51 12.80
CA GLY A 14 -40.21 15.81 13.61
C GLY A 14 -39.12 15.18 12.73
N LYS A 15 -38.06 14.66 13.37
CA LYS A 15 -36.91 14.01 12.71
C LYS A 15 -37.40 12.94 11.72
N THR A 16 -37.05 13.08 10.45
CA THR A 16 -37.50 12.17 9.40
C THR A 16 -36.52 11.00 9.24
N SER A 17 -37.02 9.77 9.36
CA SER A 17 -36.38 8.50 8.98
C SER A 17 -35.33 7.85 9.89
N PHE A 18 -34.89 8.48 10.99
CA PHE A 18 -33.93 7.84 11.90
C PHE A 18 -34.35 7.92 13.37
N VAL A 19 -34.51 6.75 13.99
CA VAL A 19 -34.72 6.57 15.43
C VAL A 19 -33.71 5.54 15.88
N GLU A 20 -32.76 5.95 16.74
CA GLU A 20 -31.74 5.05 17.26
C GLU A 20 -32.35 4.19 18.38
N HIS A 21 -32.84 3.00 18.02
CA HIS A 21 -33.19 1.98 19.00
C HIS A 21 -31.95 1.13 19.30
N ARG A 22 -31.28 1.40 20.43
CA ARG A 22 -30.17 0.56 20.92
C ARG A 22 -30.72 -0.78 21.41
N SER A 23 -30.80 -1.76 20.52
CA SER A 23 -31.17 -3.14 20.85
C SER A 23 -30.40 -4.14 20.00
N PHE A 24 -30.21 -5.36 20.50
CA PHE A 24 -29.61 -6.45 19.74
C PHE A 24 -30.36 -6.78 18.44
N LEU A 25 -31.67 -6.52 18.40
CA LEU A 25 -32.50 -6.70 17.19
C LEU A 25 -32.09 -5.76 16.05
N HIS A 26 -31.44 -4.64 16.34
CA HIS A 26 -30.91 -3.74 15.32
C HIS A 26 -29.75 -4.38 14.53
N LEU A 27 -28.91 -5.18 15.21
CA LEU A 27 -27.82 -5.92 14.56
C LEU A 27 -28.38 -6.98 13.61
N TYR A 28 -29.40 -7.72 14.06
CA TYR A 28 -30.08 -8.70 13.21
C TYR A 28 -30.74 -8.03 12.00
N HIS A 29 -31.48 -6.94 12.21
CA HIS A 29 -32.16 -6.18 11.16
C HIS A 29 -31.20 -5.66 10.08
N SER A 30 -30.06 -5.09 10.50
CA SER A 30 -29.03 -4.55 9.62
C SER A 30 -28.42 -5.63 8.71
N PHE A 31 -28.26 -6.86 9.21
CA PHE A 31 -27.61 -7.96 8.51
C PHE A 31 -28.57 -9.12 8.15
N HIS A 32 -29.86 -8.85 7.98
CA HIS A 32 -30.89 -9.88 7.77
C HIS A 32 -30.57 -10.86 6.61
N ARG A 33 -29.94 -10.39 5.53
CA ARG A 33 -29.57 -11.25 4.38
C ARG A 33 -28.57 -12.33 4.77
N LEU A 34 -27.60 -11.97 5.62
CA LEU A 34 -26.60 -12.91 6.13
C LEU A 34 -27.27 -13.96 7.01
N TRP A 35 -28.15 -13.54 7.92
CA TRP A 35 -28.87 -14.45 8.83
C TRP A 35 -29.77 -15.43 8.07
N ILE A 36 -30.55 -14.94 7.10
CA ILE A 36 -31.40 -15.78 6.25
C ILE A 36 -30.54 -16.82 5.51
N PHE A 37 -29.43 -16.38 4.92
CA PHE A 37 -28.52 -17.27 4.20
C PHE A 37 -27.92 -18.34 5.12
N LEU A 38 -27.44 -17.96 6.31
CA LEU A 38 -26.84 -18.89 7.28
C LEU A 38 -27.85 -19.93 7.78
N VAL A 39 -29.08 -19.52 8.10
CA VAL A 39 -30.13 -20.44 8.57
C VAL A 39 -30.56 -21.39 7.46
N MET A 40 -30.77 -20.89 6.23
CA MET A 40 -31.14 -21.74 5.09
C MET A 40 -30.05 -22.75 4.75
N MET A 41 -28.78 -22.33 4.75
CA MET A 41 -27.65 -23.23 4.50
C MET A 41 -27.53 -24.29 5.60
N PHE A 42 -27.70 -23.90 6.86
CA PHE A 42 -27.68 -24.84 7.98
C PHE A 42 -28.80 -25.89 7.86
N GLN A 43 -30.04 -25.45 7.58
CA GLN A 43 -31.17 -26.35 7.35
C GLN A 43 -30.91 -27.29 6.17
N GLY A 44 -30.39 -26.77 5.05
CA GLY A 44 -30.05 -27.58 3.87
C GLY A 44 -29.02 -28.65 4.17
N LEU A 45 -27.94 -28.30 4.88
CA LEU A 45 -26.90 -29.25 5.29
C LEU A 45 -27.43 -30.28 6.31
N ALA A 46 -28.29 -29.86 7.24
CA ALA A 46 -28.94 -30.77 8.18
C ALA A 46 -29.80 -31.81 7.44
N ILE A 47 -30.63 -31.38 6.48
CA ILE A 47 -31.45 -32.29 5.65
C ILE A 47 -30.58 -33.31 4.90
N ILE A 48 -29.43 -32.89 4.36
CA ILE A 48 -28.49 -33.80 3.70
C ILE A 48 -27.94 -34.82 4.72
N GLY A 49 -27.56 -34.36 5.92
CA GLY A 49 -27.07 -35.23 6.99
C GLY A 49 -28.11 -36.25 7.47
N PHE A 50 -29.35 -35.83 7.65
CA PHE A 50 -30.45 -36.67 8.13
C PHE A 50 -31.00 -37.67 7.09
N ASN A 51 -30.62 -37.58 5.81
CA ASN A 51 -31.05 -38.52 4.76
C ASN A 51 -29.97 -39.51 4.31
N ASP A 52 -28.90 -39.71 5.09
CA ASP A 52 -27.83 -40.68 4.82
C ASP A 52 -27.29 -40.58 3.38
N GLU A 53 -27.14 -39.35 2.85
CA GLU A 53 -26.61 -39.04 1.51
C GLU A 53 -27.45 -39.57 0.32
N ASN A 54 -28.69 -40.02 0.54
CA ASN A 54 -29.60 -40.47 -0.52
C ASN A 54 -30.32 -39.31 -1.26
N ILE A 55 -29.59 -38.68 -2.19
CA ILE A 55 -30.00 -37.47 -2.94
C ILE A 55 -31.21 -37.71 -3.87
N ASN A 56 -31.42 -38.94 -4.35
CA ASN A 56 -32.46 -39.24 -5.36
C ASN A 56 -33.83 -39.63 -4.76
N SER A 57 -33.99 -39.60 -3.43
CA SER A 57 -35.24 -40.00 -2.82
C SER A 57 -36.31 -38.90 -2.94
N LYS A 58 -37.57 -39.30 -3.21
CA LYS A 58 -38.72 -38.36 -3.16
C LYS A 58 -38.85 -37.69 -1.79
N LYS A 59 -38.39 -38.38 -0.73
CA LYS A 59 -38.30 -37.87 0.64
C LYS A 59 -37.31 -36.72 0.75
N PHE A 60 -36.08 -36.88 0.22
CA PHE A 60 -35.07 -35.83 0.21
C PHE A 60 -35.55 -34.57 -0.53
N LEU A 61 -36.14 -34.72 -1.72
CA LEU A 61 -36.66 -33.57 -2.48
C LEU A 61 -37.71 -32.79 -1.66
N ARG A 62 -38.61 -33.49 -0.97
CA ARG A 62 -39.63 -32.87 -0.11
C ARG A 62 -39.02 -32.12 1.07
N GLU A 63 -38.03 -32.71 1.71
CA GLU A 63 -37.33 -32.07 2.84
C GLU A 63 -36.54 -30.85 2.38
N VAL A 64 -35.85 -30.90 1.23
CA VAL A 64 -35.17 -29.72 0.66
C VAL A 64 -36.17 -28.61 0.34
N LEU A 65 -37.36 -28.97 -0.13
CA LEU A 65 -38.42 -27.99 -0.40
C LEU A 65 -38.90 -27.25 0.87
N SER A 66 -38.64 -27.78 2.08
CA SER A 66 -38.89 -27.07 3.34
C SER A 66 -38.07 -25.78 3.53
N LEU A 67 -37.05 -25.54 2.70
CA LEU A 67 -36.29 -24.29 2.69
C LEU A 67 -37.13 -23.09 2.25
N GLY A 68 -38.15 -23.30 1.40
CA GLY A 68 -39.03 -22.24 0.91
C GLY A 68 -39.83 -21.56 2.04
N PRO A 69 -40.59 -22.32 2.87
CA PRO A 69 -41.31 -21.80 4.01
C PRO A 69 -40.37 -21.10 5.00
N THR A 70 -39.20 -21.68 5.30
CA THR A 70 -38.21 -21.03 6.16
C THR A 70 -37.77 -19.67 5.64
N TYR A 71 -37.47 -19.55 4.34
CA TYR A 71 -37.11 -18.27 3.73
C TYR A 71 -38.21 -17.21 3.93
N VAL A 72 -39.47 -17.58 3.68
CA VAL A 72 -40.59 -16.64 3.74
C VAL A 72 -40.94 -16.28 5.20
N VAL A 73 -40.85 -17.23 6.14
CA VAL A 73 -41.01 -16.97 7.57
C VAL A 73 -39.94 -16.01 8.07
N MET A 74 -38.69 -16.19 7.65
CA MET A 74 -37.60 -15.27 8.01
C MET A 74 -37.79 -13.88 7.38
N LYS A 75 -38.32 -13.80 6.15
CA LYS A 75 -38.72 -12.52 5.52
C LYS A 75 -39.90 -11.84 6.20
N PHE A 76 -40.83 -12.62 6.74
CA PHE A 76 -41.88 -12.10 7.60
C PHE A 76 -41.29 -11.54 8.91
N PHE A 77 -40.37 -12.24 9.56
CA PHE A 77 -39.67 -11.74 10.75
C PHE A 77 -38.89 -10.44 10.46
N GLU A 78 -38.19 -10.34 9.32
CA GLU A 78 -37.58 -9.09 8.86
C GLU A 78 -38.62 -7.96 8.78
N SER A 79 -39.80 -8.24 8.22
CA SER A 79 -40.87 -7.25 8.07
C SER A 79 -41.49 -6.83 9.41
N VAL A 80 -41.58 -7.75 10.38
CA VAL A 80 -41.98 -7.45 11.76
C VAL A 80 -40.96 -6.51 12.41
N LEU A 81 -39.67 -6.77 12.22
CA LEU A 81 -38.60 -5.91 12.73
C LEU A 81 -38.58 -4.54 12.04
N ASP A 82 -38.81 -4.47 10.73
CA ASP A 82 -39.02 -3.19 10.01
C ASP A 82 -40.13 -2.37 10.69
N VAL A 83 -41.23 -3.03 11.08
CA VAL A 83 -42.36 -2.35 11.72
C VAL A 83 -42.03 -1.89 13.13
N LEU A 84 -41.39 -2.75 13.93
CA LEU A 84 -41.03 -2.49 15.32
C LEU A 84 -39.98 -1.37 15.44
N MET A 85 -38.95 -1.41 14.60
CA MET A 85 -37.88 -0.40 14.60
C MET A 85 -38.37 0.98 14.13
N MET A 86 -39.42 1.02 13.30
CA MET A 86 -40.02 2.26 12.81
C MET A 86 -41.09 2.84 13.75
N TYR A 87 -41.44 2.13 14.85
CA TYR A 87 -42.52 2.51 15.77
C TYR A 87 -42.41 3.95 16.30
N GLY A 88 -41.20 4.42 16.62
CA GLY A 88 -40.95 5.80 17.05
C GLY A 88 -40.95 6.87 15.94
N ALA A 89 -40.82 6.48 14.67
CA ALA A 89 -40.64 7.38 13.52
C ALA A 89 -41.86 7.44 12.58
N TYR A 90 -42.95 6.71 12.87
CA TYR A 90 -44.13 6.69 12.00
C TYR A 90 -44.83 8.04 11.85
N SER A 91 -44.85 8.84 12.91
CA SER A 91 -45.52 10.15 12.90
C SER A 91 -44.72 11.22 12.17
N THR A 92 -43.41 11.02 12.01
CA THR A 92 -42.47 12.00 11.46
C THR A 92 -42.00 11.65 10.06
N SER A 93 -41.96 10.37 9.70
CA SER A 93 -41.49 9.89 8.39
C SER A 93 -42.50 10.14 7.26
N ARG A 94 -42.00 10.12 6.02
CA ARG A 94 -42.83 10.36 4.82
C ARG A 94 -43.87 9.25 4.70
N ARG A 95 -45.14 9.61 4.47
CA ARG A 95 -46.26 8.66 4.29
C ARG A 95 -45.96 7.55 3.28
N LEU A 96 -45.22 7.84 2.22
CA LEU A 96 -44.79 6.86 1.22
C LEU A 96 -43.77 5.84 1.77
N ALA A 97 -42.89 6.22 2.69
CA ALA A 97 -41.95 5.27 3.30
C ALA A 97 -42.69 4.34 4.27
N VAL A 98 -43.59 4.90 5.09
CA VAL A 98 -44.46 4.17 6.01
C VAL A 98 -45.38 3.19 5.27
N SER A 99 -46.04 3.64 4.21
CA SER A 99 -46.94 2.79 3.41
C SER A 99 -46.21 1.62 2.77
N ARG A 100 -44.94 1.79 2.41
CA ARG A 100 -44.11 0.71 1.87
C ARG A 100 -43.83 -0.36 2.92
N ILE A 101 -43.42 0.03 4.13
CA ILE A 101 -43.12 -0.90 5.22
C ILE A 101 -44.38 -1.72 5.56
N PHE A 102 -45.52 -1.05 5.67
CA PHE A 102 -46.80 -1.70 5.94
C PHE A 102 -47.23 -2.64 4.80
N LEU A 103 -47.04 -2.24 3.54
CA LEU A 103 -47.33 -3.10 2.39
C LEU A 103 -46.43 -4.33 2.34
N ARG A 104 -45.13 -4.18 2.64
CA ARG A 104 -44.19 -5.31 2.75
C ARG A 104 -44.61 -6.26 3.86
N PHE A 105 -45.01 -5.74 5.01
CA PHE A 105 -45.52 -6.54 6.13
C PHE A 105 -46.75 -7.37 5.72
N ILE A 106 -47.75 -6.76 5.07
CA ILE A 106 -48.94 -7.49 4.57
C ILE A 106 -48.53 -8.55 3.55
N TRP A 107 -47.69 -8.18 2.58
CA TRP A 107 -47.24 -9.08 1.53
C TRP A 107 -46.52 -10.31 2.08
N PHE A 108 -45.54 -10.11 2.96
CA PHE A 108 -44.78 -11.22 3.55
C PHE A 108 -45.57 -12.01 4.59
N SER A 109 -46.54 -11.39 5.28
CA SER A 109 -47.48 -12.11 6.15
C SER A 109 -48.36 -13.06 5.33
N PHE A 110 -48.98 -12.57 4.25
CA PHE A 110 -49.79 -13.39 3.36
C PHE A 110 -48.94 -14.48 2.70
N ALA A 111 -47.75 -14.14 2.18
CA ALA A 111 -46.85 -15.12 1.56
C ALA A 111 -46.42 -16.20 2.57
N SER A 112 -46.12 -15.83 3.82
CA SER A 112 -45.71 -16.77 4.87
C SER A 112 -46.82 -17.76 5.19
N VAL A 113 -48.05 -17.28 5.41
CA VAL A 113 -49.21 -18.14 5.68
C VAL A 113 -49.51 -19.02 4.46
N PHE A 114 -49.55 -18.45 3.26
CA PHE A 114 -49.90 -19.15 2.04
C PHE A 114 -48.88 -20.25 1.67
N ILE A 115 -47.59 -19.93 1.67
CA ILE A 115 -46.52 -20.88 1.29
C ILE A 115 -46.37 -21.97 2.36
N THR A 116 -46.48 -21.63 3.64
CA THR A 116 -46.44 -22.62 4.72
C THR A 116 -47.68 -23.52 4.68
N PHE A 117 -48.87 -22.97 4.43
CA PHE A 117 -50.10 -23.75 4.28
C PHE A 117 -50.02 -24.72 3.10
N LEU A 118 -49.56 -24.25 1.93
CA LEU A 118 -49.36 -25.09 0.76
C LEU A 118 -48.35 -26.20 1.01
N TYR A 119 -47.24 -25.90 1.70
CA TYR A 119 -46.25 -26.90 2.07
C TYR A 119 -46.86 -27.96 3.01
N VAL A 120 -47.49 -27.56 4.11
CA VAL A 120 -48.08 -28.48 5.10
C VAL A 120 -49.20 -29.32 4.47
N LYS A 121 -50.07 -28.72 3.66
CA LYS A 121 -51.15 -29.45 2.97
C LYS A 121 -50.60 -30.38 1.90
N GLY A 122 -49.61 -29.95 1.11
CA GLY A 122 -48.93 -30.82 0.14
C GLY A 122 -48.24 -32.00 0.81
N VAL A 123 -47.63 -31.77 1.97
CA VAL A 123 -47.05 -32.81 2.83
C VAL A 123 -48.14 -33.77 3.36
N GLN A 124 -49.30 -33.27 3.79
CA GLN A 124 -50.38 -34.11 4.33
C GLN A 124 -51.11 -34.95 3.26
N GLU A 125 -51.29 -34.41 2.05
CA GLU A 125 -52.03 -35.06 0.96
C GLU A 125 -51.27 -36.28 0.39
N ASP A 126 -49.94 -36.18 0.29
CA ASP A 126 -49.07 -37.25 -0.23
C ASP A 126 -48.81 -38.39 0.77
N SER A 127 -49.13 -38.20 2.05
CA SER A 127 -49.12 -39.29 3.04
C SER A 127 -50.28 -40.27 2.84
N LYS A 128 -51.23 -39.99 1.93
CA LYS A 128 -52.33 -40.90 1.57
C LYS A 128 -51.94 -41.69 0.30
N PRO A 129 -52.04 -43.04 0.30
CA PRO A 129 -51.44 -43.89 -0.74
C PRO A 129 -52.04 -43.76 -2.16
N ASN A 130 -53.12 -43.00 -2.37
CA ASN A 130 -53.82 -42.90 -3.65
C ASN A 130 -54.20 -41.47 -4.08
N ALA A 131 -53.70 -40.43 -3.41
CA ALA A 131 -53.98 -39.05 -3.79
C ALA A 131 -53.04 -38.60 -4.91
N ARG A 132 -53.61 -38.09 -6.01
CA ARG A 132 -52.86 -37.40 -7.06
C ARG A 132 -52.36 -36.09 -6.43
N SER A 133 -51.04 -35.92 -6.29
CA SER A 133 -50.37 -34.87 -5.49
C SER A 133 -50.47 -33.44 -6.06
N ILE A 134 -51.70 -32.97 -6.28
CA ILE A 134 -52.00 -31.72 -6.98
C ILE A 134 -51.48 -30.52 -6.17
N ILE A 135 -51.68 -30.50 -4.84
CA ILE A 135 -51.26 -29.38 -3.99
C ILE A 135 -49.73 -29.31 -3.88
N PHE A 136 -49.04 -30.44 -3.72
CA PHE A 136 -47.58 -30.47 -3.68
C PHE A 136 -46.95 -30.04 -5.01
N ARG A 137 -47.52 -30.47 -6.14
CA ARG A 137 -47.07 -30.03 -7.47
C ARG A 137 -47.29 -28.54 -7.71
N LEU A 138 -48.43 -28.00 -7.27
CA LEU A 138 -48.71 -26.57 -7.33
C LEU A 138 -47.70 -25.78 -6.49
N TYR A 139 -47.37 -26.27 -5.30
CA TYR A 139 -46.36 -25.67 -4.44
C TYR A 139 -44.96 -25.64 -5.08
N VAL A 140 -44.52 -26.75 -5.68
CA VAL A 140 -43.24 -26.84 -6.41
C VAL A 140 -43.19 -25.81 -7.55
N ILE A 141 -44.29 -25.68 -8.32
CA ILE A 141 -44.40 -24.71 -9.41
C ILE A 141 -44.31 -23.27 -8.89
N VAL A 142 -45.06 -22.95 -7.83
CA VAL A 142 -45.06 -21.59 -7.23
C VAL A 142 -43.67 -21.20 -6.74
N ILE A 143 -42.99 -22.07 -5.99
CA ILE A 143 -41.62 -21.81 -5.53
C ILE A 143 -40.64 -21.77 -6.70
N GLY A 144 -40.74 -22.70 -7.64
CA GLY A 144 -39.88 -22.75 -8.81
C GLY A 144 -39.96 -21.48 -9.66
N ILE A 145 -41.17 -20.97 -9.91
CA ILE A 145 -41.38 -19.70 -10.61
C ILE A 145 -40.80 -18.54 -9.81
N TYR A 146 -41.06 -18.47 -8.50
CA TYR A 146 -40.55 -17.39 -7.65
C TYR A 146 -39.01 -17.36 -7.62
N ALA A 147 -38.38 -18.50 -7.36
CA ALA A 147 -36.93 -18.64 -7.31
C ALA A 147 -36.30 -18.40 -8.69
N GLY A 148 -36.88 -18.97 -9.75
CA GLY A 148 -36.43 -18.77 -11.13
C GLY A 148 -36.50 -17.30 -11.56
N PHE A 149 -37.62 -16.62 -11.26
CA PHE A 149 -37.79 -15.20 -11.54
C PHE A 149 -36.78 -14.33 -10.78
N GLN A 150 -36.55 -14.63 -9.50
CA GLN A 150 -35.60 -13.90 -8.66
C GLN A 150 -34.16 -14.10 -9.15
N PHE A 151 -33.79 -15.33 -9.53
CA PHE A 151 -32.48 -15.66 -10.10
C PHE A 151 -32.29 -14.95 -11.44
N PHE A 152 -33.28 -15.04 -12.33
CA PHE A 152 -33.25 -14.41 -13.64
C PHE A 152 -33.13 -12.87 -13.55
N LEU A 153 -33.90 -12.23 -12.67
CA LEU A 153 -33.78 -10.78 -12.43
C LEU A 153 -32.43 -10.40 -11.85
N SER A 154 -31.90 -11.17 -10.90
CA SER A 154 -30.59 -10.91 -10.29
C SER A 154 -29.46 -11.03 -11.32
N PHE A 155 -29.55 -12.04 -12.19
CA PHE A 155 -28.62 -12.24 -13.30
C PHE A 155 -28.72 -11.15 -14.37
N LEU A 156 -29.94 -10.79 -14.79
CA LEU A 156 -30.15 -9.71 -15.76
C LEU A 156 -29.63 -8.37 -15.25
N MET A 157 -29.91 -8.01 -14.00
CA MET A 157 -29.46 -6.74 -13.41
C MET A 157 -27.93 -6.65 -13.28
N ARG A 158 -27.19 -7.76 -13.45
CA ARG A 158 -25.73 -7.82 -13.49
C ARG A 158 -25.16 -7.34 -14.82
N ILE A 159 -25.90 -7.50 -15.92
CA ILE A 159 -25.45 -7.12 -17.27
C ILE A 159 -25.62 -5.61 -17.44
N PRO A 160 -24.56 -4.85 -17.80
CA PRO A 160 -24.62 -3.38 -17.92
C PRO A 160 -25.66 -2.86 -18.91
N ALA A 161 -25.95 -3.65 -19.96
CA ALA A 161 -26.98 -3.33 -20.94
C ALA A 161 -28.39 -3.47 -20.35
N CYS A 162 -28.65 -4.55 -19.61
CA CYS A 162 -29.94 -4.82 -18.98
C CYS A 162 -30.24 -3.83 -17.84
N HIS A 163 -29.24 -3.37 -17.09
CA HIS A 163 -29.42 -2.30 -16.10
C HIS A 163 -29.82 -0.97 -16.76
N ARG A 164 -29.15 -0.61 -17.87
CA ARG A 164 -29.50 0.58 -18.67
C ARG A 164 -30.93 0.50 -19.21
N LEU A 165 -31.34 -0.66 -19.72
CA LEU A 165 -32.70 -0.90 -20.18
C LEU A 165 -33.71 -0.81 -19.03
N THR A 166 -33.40 -1.37 -17.87
CA THR A 166 -34.27 -1.30 -16.68
C THR A 166 -34.48 0.13 -16.21
N ASN A 167 -33.42 0.96 -16.20
CA ASN A 167 -33.53 2.39 -15.90
C ASN A 167 -34.35 3.16 -16.94
N GLN A 168 -34.36 2.75 -18.20
CA GLN A 168 -35.24 3.32 -19.22
C GLN A 168 -36.71 2.89 -19.01
N CYS A 169 -36.93 1.64 -18.61
CA CYS A 169 -38.26 1.07 -18.29
C CYS A 169 -38.87 1.61 -16.99
N ASP A 170 -38.08 2.28 -16.14
CA ASP A 170 -38.52 2.92 -14.89
C ASP A 170 -39.58 4.03 -15.09
N ARG A 171 -39.77 4.45 -16.36
CA ARG A 171 -40.87 5.33 -16.78
C ARG A 171 -42.24 4.67 -16.60
N TRP A 172 -42.34 3.34 -16.71
CA TRP A 172 -43.62 2.63 -16.59
C TRP A 172 -44.11 2.56 -15.14
N PRO A 173 -45.39 2.86 -14.87
CA PRO A 173 -45.92 2.97 -13.50
C PRO A 173 -45.85 1.64 -12.72
N LEU A 174 -46.04 0.50 -13.39
CA LEU A 174 -45.92 -0.83 -12.78
C LEU A 174 -44.47 -1.16 -12.41
N MET A 175 -43.51 -0.90 -13.30
CA MET A 175 -42.09 -1.13 -13.01
C MET A 175 -41.59 -0.21 -11.90
N ARG A 176 -42.09 1.03 -11.87
CA ARG A 176 -41.83 2.01 -10.81
C ARG A 176 -42.38 1.56 -9.45
N PHE A 177 -43.52 0.88 -9.42
CA PHE A 177 -44.09 0.32 -8.20
C PHE A 177 -43.28 -0.88 -7.69
N ILE A 178 -42.90 -1.81 -8.58
CA ILE A 178 -42.06 -2.98 -8.23
C ILE A 178 -40.68 -2.53 -7.71
N HIS A 179 -40.04 -1.58 -8.37
CA HIS A 179 -38.78 -1.02 -7.89
C HIS A 179 -38.93 -0.34 -6.54
N TRP A 180 -39.99 0.45 -6.34
CA TRP A 180 -40.27 1.10 -5.06
C TRP A 180 -40.53 0.09 -3.92
N MET A 181 -41.09 -1.08 -4.23
CA MET A 181 -41.29 -2.16 -3.26
C MET A 181 -39.96 -2.84 -2.87
N ARG A 182 -38.96 -2.85 -3.78
CA ARG A 182 -37.63 -3.42 -3.53
C ARG A 182 -36.62 -2.43 -2.92
N GLU A 183 -36.62 -1.17 -3.35
CA GLU A 183 -35.60 -0.17 -3.01
C GLU A 183 -36.18 1.26 -2.88
N GLU A 184 -35.57 2.11 -2.04
CA GLU A 184 -36.00 3.51 -1.93
C GLU A 184 -35.65 4.32 -3.17
N ARG A 185 -36.55 5.24 -3.54
CA ARG A 185 -36.37 6.12 -4.72
C ARG A 185 -35.11 6.98 -4.66
N TYR A 186 -34.58 7.26 -3.48
CA TYR A 186 -33.42 8.13 -3.27
C TYR A 186 -32.18 7.35 -2.80
N TYR A 187 -32.13 6.04 -3.02
CA TYR A 187 -30.94 5.27 -2.67
C TYR A 187 -29.74 5.74 -3.52
N VAL A 188 -28.72 6.29 -2.83
CA VAL A 188 -27.54 6.92 -3.43
C VAL A 188 -26.71 5.90 -4.24
N GLY A 189 -26.76 4.61 -3.87
CA GLY A 189 -26.03 3.54 -4.56
C GLY A 189 -26.66 3.02 -5.84
N ARG A 190 -27.85 3.52 -6.26
CA ARG A 190 -28.61 2.96 -7.40
C ARG A 190 -27.88 3.03 -8.76
N GLY A 191 -26.91 3.93 -8.88
CA GLY A 191 -26.08 4.09 -10.09
C GLY A 191 -24.65 3.58 -9.95
N MET A 192 -24.27 3.01 -8.80
CA MET A 192 -22.91 2.55 -8.57
C MET A 192 -22.68 1.20 -9.27
N TYR A 193 -21.98 1.25 -10.40
CA TYR A 193 -21.60 0.06 -11.15
C TYR A 193 -20.21 -0.41 -10.73
N GLU A 194 -20.14 -1.64 -10.25
CA GLU A 194 -18.88 -2.34 -10.05
C GLU A 194 -18.47 -3.04 -11.35
N ARG A 195 -17.21 -2.87 -11.75
CA ARG A 195 -16.66 -3.51 -12.95
C ARG A 195 -16.87 -5.03 -12.86
N SER A 196 -17.29 -5.66 -13.95
CA SER A 196 -17.60 -7.11 -13.96
C SER A 196 -16.44 -7.97 -13.47
N THR A 197 -15.19 -7.58 -13.76
CA THR A 197 -13.98 -8.26 -13.30
C THR A 197 -13.83 -8.25 -11.79
N ASP A 198 -14.10 -7.12 -11.14
CA ASP A 198 -13.85 -6.95 -9.71
C ASP A 198 -14.90 -7.72 -8.91
N PHE A 199 -16.13 -7.74 -9.40
CA PHE A 199 -17.15 -8.62 -8.86
C PHE A 199 -16.86 -10.10 -9.05
N ILE A 200 -16.36 -10.54 -10.22
CA ILE A 200 -16.02 -11.97 -10.41
C ILE A 200 -14.95 -12.37 -9.39
N LYS A 201 -13.93 -11.52 -9.17
CA LYS A 201 -12.93 -11.75 -8.13
C LYS A 201 -13.57 -11.84 -6.74
N TYR A 202 -14.43 -10.90 -6.39
CA TYR A 202 -15.14 -10.87 -5.11
C TYR A 202 -16.05 -12.10 -4.92
N MET A 203 -16.76 -12.51 -5.97
CA MET A 203 -17.62 -13.68 -5.98
C MET A 203 -16.80 -14.96 -5.80
N LEU A 204 -15.70 -15.12 -6.51
CA LEU A 204 -14.79 -16.27 -6.36
C LEU A 204 -14.19 -16.32 -4.95
N PHE A 205 -13.78 -15.18 -4.41
CA PHE A 205 -13.28 -15.07 -3.03
C PHE A 205 -14.30 -15.61 -2.01
N TRP A 206 -15.55 -15.14 -2.08
CA TRP A 206 -16.60 -15.64 -1.19
C TRP A 206 -17.01 -17.08 -1.47
N LEU A 207 -16.98 -17.53 -2.72
CA LEU A 207 -17.29 -18.92 -3.07
C LEU A 207 -16.31 -19.86 -2.38
N VAL A 208 -15.00 -19.57 -2.41
CA VAL A 208 -13.98 -20.38 -1.74
C VAL A 208 -14.21 -20.41 -0.23
N ILE A 209 -14.42 -19.25 0.40
CA ILE A 209 -14.69 -19.15 1.85
C ILE A 209 -15.93 -19.96 2.24
N LEU A 210 -17.03 -19.77 1.53
CA LEU A 210 -18.30 -20.43 1.81
C LEU A 210 -18.20 -21.94 1.56
N SER A 211 -17.53 -22.37 0.49
CA SER A 211 -17.29 -23.79 0.21
C SER A 211 -16.50 -24.46 1.32
N GLY A 212 -15.40 -23.84 1.78
CA GLY A 212 -14.62 -24.35 2.91
C GLY A 212 -15.43 -24.40 4.19
N LYS A 213 -16.13 -23.32 4.52
CA LYS A 213 -16.98 -23.21 5.71
C LYS A 213 -18.07 -24.30 5.74
N PHE A 214 -18.85 -24.44 4.66
CA PHE A 214 -19.97 -25.37 4.64
C PHE A 214 -19.51 -26.82 4.56
N SER A 215 -18.37 -27.10 3.94
CA SER A 215 -17.74 -28.42 4.01
C SER A 215 -17.36 -28.77 5.45
N PHE A 216 -16.69 -27.85 6.16
CA PHE A 216 -16.33 -28.01 7.57
C PHE A 216 -17.57 -28.22 8.45
N ALA A 217 -18.59 -27.37 8.30
CA ALA A 217 -19.85 -27.49 9.03
C ALA A 217 -20.56 -28.83 8.77
N TYR A 218 -20.56 -29.32 7.52
CA TYR A 218 -21.18 -30.60 7.22
C TYR A 218 -20.44 -31.77 7.87
N PHE A 219 -19.13 -31.90 7.62
CA PHE A 219 -18.36 -33.07 8.03
C PHE A 219 -18.09 -33.12 9.54
N LEU A 220 -17.81 -31.98 10.17
CA LEU A 220 -17.37 -31.93 11.57
C LEU A 220 -18.45 -31.50 12.56
N GLN A 221 -19.49 -30.80 12.11
CA GLN A 221 -20.56 -30.35 13.00
C GLN A 221 -21.83 -31.18 12.80
N ILE A 222 -22.41 -31.18 11.60
CA ILE A 222 -23.74 -31.74 11.39
C ILE A 222 -23.72 -33.27 11.35
N LYS A 223 -22.87 -33.87 10.49
CA LYS A 223 -22.80 -35.33 10.31
C LYS A 223 -22.58 -36.13 11.61
N PRO A 224 -21.68 -35.75 12.54
CA PRO A 224 -21.51 -36.49 13.80
C PRO A 224 -22.70 -36.34 14.76
N LEU A 225 -23.47 -35.25 14.70
CA LEU A 225 -24.62 -35.02 15.57
C LEU A 225 -25.89 -35.78 15.11
N VAL A 226 -25.99 -36.15 13.83
CA VAL A 226 -27.17 -36.83 13.28
C VAL A 226 -27.45 -38.15 14.00
N LYS A 227 -26.43 -39.02 14.16
CA LYS A 227 -26.61 -40.34 14.80
C LYS A 227 -27.07 -40.24 16.27
N PRO A 228 -26.38 -39.48 17.14
CA PRO A 228 -26.86 -39.23 18.51
C PRO A 228 -28.26 -38.63 18.54
N THR A 229 -28.58 -37.70 17.63
CA THR A 229 -29.91 -37.07 17.60
C THR A 229 -31.01 -38.07 17.27
N ARG A 230 -30.80 -38.97 16.29
CA ARG A 230 -31.77 -40.05 16.00
C ARG A 230 -31.97 -40.95 17.21
N TYR A 231 -30.89 -41.37 17.87
CA TYR A 231 -30.99 -42.21 19.07
C TYR A 231 -31.77 -41.54 20.22
N ILE A 232 -31.55 -40.24 20.47
CA ILE A 232 -32.27 -39.50 21.52
C ILE A 232 -33.75 -39.34 21.20
N VAL A 233 -34.10 -39.16 19.92
CA VAL A 233 -35.49 -38.99 19.48
C VAL A 233 -36.24 -40.31 19.44
N ASP A 234 -35.57 -41.42 19.13
CA ASP A 234 -36.14 -42.77 19.09
C ASP A 234 -36.27 -43.42 20.48
N MET A 235 -35.78 -42.78 21.56
CA MET A 235 -35.97 -43.24 22.93
C MET A 235 -37.40 -42.97 23.40
N ASP A 236 -38.12 -44.01 23.80
CA ASP A 236 -39.42 -43.88 24.46
C ASP A 236 -39.28 -43.72 25.98
N ALA A 237 -39.96 -42.70 26.53
CA ALA A 237 -40.25 -42.48 27.95
C ALA A 237 -39.08 -42.62 28.96
N VAL A 238 -38.10 -41.71 28.90
CA VAL A 238 -37.12 -41.54 29.99
C VAL A 238 -37.68 -40.61 31.08
N GLU A 239 -37.85 -41.11 32.30
CA GLU A 239 -38.12 -40.26 33.48
C GLU A 239 -36.84 -39.51 33.87
N TYR A 240 -36.77 -38.23 33.49
CA TYR A 240 -35.67 -37.37 33.93
C TYR A 240 -35.84 -36.98 35.40
N SER A 241 -34.76 -37.11 36.19
CA SER A 241 -34.72 -36.70 37.60
C SER A 241 -34.67 -35.18 37.83
N TRP A 242 -34.56 -34.39 36.75
CA TRP A 242 -34.47 -32.92 36.78
C TRP A 242 -35.85 -32.24 36.72
N HIS A 243 -35.94 -31.00 37.24
CA HIS A 243 -37.18 -30.25 37.46
C HIS A 243 -38.18 -30.23 36.29
N ASP A 244 -39.48 -30.27 36.62
CA ASP A 244 -40.66 -30.46 35.76
C ASP A 244 -40.73 -29.55 34.51
N PHE A 245 -39.99 -28.43 34.46
CA PHE A 245 -39.96 -27.54 33.29
C PHE A 245 -39.28 -28.17 32.06
N VAL A 246 -38.40 -29.15 32.27
CA VAL A 246 -37.55 -29.71 31.20
C VAL A 246 -38.07 -31.02 30.62
N SER A 247 -38.82 -31.83 31.38
CA SER A 247 -38.99 -33.25 31.03
C SER A 247 -40.41 -33.73 30.76
N ARG A 248 -41.44 -33.22 31.45
CA ARG A 248 -42.66 -34.02 31.62
C ARG A 248 -43.62 -34.08 30.42
N ASN A 249 -43.33 -33.39 29.32
CA ASN A 249 -44.18 -33.40 28.11
C ASN A 249 -43.46 -33.08 26.79
N ASN A 250 -42.12 -32.98 26.79
CA ASN A 250 -41.39 -32.30 25.71
C ASN A 250 -40.63 -33.21 24.74
N HIS A 251 -40.97 -34.52 24.67
CA HIS A 251 -40.43 -35.48 23.67
C HIS A 251 -38.91 -35.31 23.40
N HIS A 252 -38.09 -35.26 24.46
CA HIS A 252 -36.63 -35.09 24.40
C HIS A 252 -36.11 -33.82 23.69
N ALA A 253 -36.97 -32.86 23.31
CA ALA A 253 -36.61 -31.69 22.49
C ALA A 253 -35.57 -30.76 23.14
N LEU A 254 -35.64 -30.56 24.46
CA LEU A 254 -34.67 -29.72 25.18
C LEU A 254 -33.28 -30.37 25.28
N ALA A 255 -33.20 -31.70 25.34
CA ALA A 255 -31.93 -32.42 25.30
C ALA A 255 -31.28 -32.34 23.90
N VAL A 256 -32.10 -32.38 22.85
CA VAL A 256 -31.62 -32.10 21.49
C VAL A 256 -31.18 -30.64 21.38
N ALA A 257 -31.95 -29.69 21.90
CA ALA A 257 -31.57 -28.27 21.86
C ALA A 257 -30.24 -27.99 22.58
N SER A 258 -29.99 -28.60 23.73
CA SER A 258 -28.73 -28.43 24.46
C SER A 258 -27.53 -29.08 23.74
N LEU A 259 -27.73 -30.20 23.05
CA LEU A 259 -26.70 -30.81 22.19
C LEU A 259 -26.34 -29.93 20.99
N TRP A 260 -27.35 -29.33 20.35
CA TRP A 260 -27.17 -28.55 19.12
C TRP A 260 -26.76 -27.09 19.37
N ALA A 261 -27.12 -26.49 20.51
CA ALA A 261 -26.87 -25.07 20.78
C ALA A 261 -25.37 -24.67 20.69
N PRO A 262 -24.41 -25.42 21.29
CA PRO A 262 -22.98 -25.10 21.15
C PRO A 262 -22.50 -25.19 19.70
N VAL A 263 -23.00 -26.18 18.96
CA VAL A 263 -22.62 -26.43 17.57
C VAL A 263 -23.13 -25.31 16.66
N ILE A 264 -24.37 -24.85 16.87
CA ILE A 264 -24.94 -23.70 16.16
C ILE A 264 -24.15 -22.42 16.47
N ALA A 265 -23.71 -22.22 17.71
CA ALA A 265 -22.88 -21.07 18.07
C ALA A 265 -21.53 -21.08 17.32
N ILE A 266 -20.86 -22.24 17.26
CA ILE A 266 -19.61 -22.41 16.49
C ILE A 266 -19.86 -22.16 14.99
N TYR A 267 -20.93 -22.74 14.43
CA TYR A 267 -21.31 -22.53 13.02
C TYR A 267 -21.47 -21.05 12.63
N LEU A 268 -21.96 -20.22 13.55
CA LEU A 268 -22.07 -18.77 13.36
C LEU A 268 -20.72 -18.07 13.44
N LEU A 269 -19.82 -18.49 14.35
CA LEU A 269 -18.49 -17.92 14.54
C LEU A 269 -17.52 -18.29 13.41
N ASP A 270 -17.62 -19.50 12.87
CA ASP A 270 -16.67 -20.06 11.90
C ASP A 270 -16.49 -19.20 10.65
N ILE A 271 -17.53 -18.49 10.20
CA ILE A 271 -17.43 -17.63 9.01
C ILE A 271 -16.32 -16.57 9.17
N TYR A 272 -16.10 -16.09 10.39
CA TYR A 272 -15.03 -15.16 10.70
C TYR A 272 -13.66 -15.82 10.56
N ILE A 273 -13.49 -17.06 11.06
CA ILE A 273 -12.23 -17.80 10.98
C ILE A 273 -11.84 -18.08 9.53
N PHE A 274 -12.77 -18.59 8.71
CA PHE A 274 -12.49 -18.83 7.29
C PHE A 274 -12.20 -17.53 6.54
N TYR A 275 -12.89 -16.44 6.88
CA TYR A 275 -12.64 -15.13 6.30
C TYR A 275 -11.26 -14.59 6.67
N THR A 276 -10.84 -14.64 7.93
CA THR A 276 -9.53 -14.09 8.36
C THR A 276 -8.37 -14.84 7.71
N LEU A 277 -8.43 -16.17 7.64
CA LEU A 277 -7.41 -16.99 6.98
C LEU A 277 -7.30 -16.69 5.48
N MET A 278 -8.43 -16.70 4.77
CA MET A 278 -8.45 -16.45 3.32
C MET A 278 -8.12 -15.00 2.98
N SER A 279 -8.54 -14.03 3.80
CA SER A 279 -8.20 -12.62 3.65
C SER A 279 -6.69 -12.40 3.82
N ALA A 280 -6.05 -13.04 4.80
CA ALA A 280 -4.61 -12.98 4.98
C ALA A 280 -3.86 -13.60 3.77
N ALA A 281 -4.29 -14.77 3.29
CA ALA A 281 -3.68 -15.42 2.13
C ALA A 281 -3.83 -14.61 0.84
N TYR A 282 -5.04 -14.14 0.54
CA TYR A 282 -5.30 -13.31 -0.64
C TYR A 282 -4.63 -11.95 -0.55
N GLY A 283 -4.61 -11.33 0.64
CA GLY A 283 -3.91 -10.08 0.90
C GLY A 283 -2.40 -10.20 0.71
N PHE A 284 -1.79 -11.31 1.12
CA PHE A 284 -0.39 -11.61 0.86
C PHE A 284 -0.09 -11.74 -0.64
N LEU A 285 -0.92 -12.49 -1.38
CA LEU A 285 -0.76 -12.65 -2.83
C LEU A 285 -0.91 -11.32 -3.58
N LEU A 286 -1.86 -10.49 -3.17
CA LEU A 286 -2.06 -9.16 -3.75
C LEU A 286 -0.88 -8.24 -3.42
N GLY A 287 -0.40 -8.27 -2.18
CA GLY A 287 0.80 -7.54 -1.76
C GLY A 287 2.04 -7.95 -2.56
N ALA A 288 2.25 -9.25 -2.76
CA ALA A 288 3.36 -9.75 -3.58
C ALA A 288 3.23 -9.35 -5.06
N ARG A 289 2.02 -9.39 -5.62
CA ARG A 289 1.75 -8.95 -6.99
C ARG A 289 2.05 -7.47 -7.19
N ASP A 290 1.66 -6.64 -6.24
CA ASP A 290 1.83 -5.18 -6.31
C ASP A 290 3.20 -4.72 -5.77
N ARG A 291 4.13 -5.67 -5.56
CA ARG A 291 5.50 -5.46 -5.03
C ARG A 291 5.55 -4.68 -3.72
N LEU A 292 4.50 -4.82 -2.91
CA LEU A 292 4.40 -4.18 -1.59
C LEU A 292 5.41 -4.82 -0.62
N GLY A 293 6.43 -4.04 -0.29
CA GLY A 293 7.47 -4.44 0.66
C GLY A 293 8.51 -5.39 0.05
N GLU A 294 8.93 -5.13 -1.19
CA GLU A 294 10.09 -5.77 -1.82
C GLU A 294 11.41 -5.34 -1.12
N ILE A 295 11.47 -4.09 -0.64
CA ILE A 295 12.60 -3.54 0.12
C ILE A 295 12.25 -3.55 1.61
N ARG A 296 12.70 -4.58 2.34
CA ARG A 296 12.42 -4.74 3.78
C ARG A 296 13.60 -4.46 4.69
N SER A 297 14.76 -4.15 4.12
CA SER A 297 15.97 -3.91 4.87
C SER A 297 16.86 -2.88 4.21
N VAL A 298 17.73 -2.28 5.02
CA VAL A 298 18.76 -1.35 4.57
C VAL A 298 19.72 -2.02 3.58
N GLU A 299 20.00 -3.33 3.70
CA GLU A 299 20.82 -4.03 2.71
C GLU A 299 20.14 -4.07 1.33
N ALA A 300 18.82 -4.25 1.28
CA ALA A 300 18.07 -4.20 0.02
C ALA A 300 18.09 -2.79 -0.59
N VAL A 301 18.07 -1.73 0.24
CA VAL A 301 18.26 -0.34 -0.22
C VAL A 301 19.62 -0.17 -0.88
N HIS A 302 20.67 -0.81 -0.34
CA HIS A 302 22.02 -0.73 -0.89
C HIS A 302 22.13 -1.47 -2.22
N ALA A 303 21.58 -2.68 -2.30
CA ALA A 303 21.63 -3.50 -3.51
C ALA A 303 20.88 -2.88 -4.70
N LEU A 304 19.75 -2.22 -4.44
CA LEU A 304 18.89 -1.64 -5.49
C LEU A 304 19.17 -0.16 -5.79
N PHE A 305 20.15 0.46 -5.11
CA PHE A 305 20.37 1.89 -5.22
C PHE A 305 20.68 2.35 -6.65
N GLU A 306 21.35 1.51 -7.46
CA GLU A 306 21.63 1.82 -8.86
C GLU A 306 20.34 1.99 -9.70
N GLU A 307 19.27 1.29 -9.33
CA GLU A 307 17.99 1.35 -10.05
C GLU A 307 17.12 2.53 -9.62
N PHE A 308 17.38 3.16 -8.47
CA PHE A 308 16.54 4.23 -7.93
C PHE A 308 16.39 5.43 -8.88
N PRO A 309 17.48 5.98 -9.48
CA PRO A 309 17.32 7.09 -10.41
C PRO A 309 16.46 6.73 -11.61
N ARG A 310 16.57 5.49 -12.09
CA ARG A 310 15.77 4.99 -13.21
C ARG A 310 14.30 4.86 -12.84
N ALA A 311 14.01 4.18 -11.72
CA ALA A 311 12.65 3.99 -11.20
C ALA A 311 11.96 5.33 -10.88
N PHE A 312 12.69 6.26 -10.27
CA PHE A 312 12.20 7.61 -10.00
C PHE A 312 11.78 8.33 -11.28
N MET A 313 12.60 8.25 -12.32
CA MET A 313 12.31 8.93 -13.56
C MET A 313 11.17 8.26 -14.36
N ASP A 314 11.01 6.95 -14.25
CA ASP A 314 9.91 6.18 -14.87
C ASP A 314 8.56 6.42 -14.17
N THR A 315 8.59 6.77 -12.88
CA THR A 315 7.39 7.11 -12.08
C THR A 315 6.95 8.58 -12.19
N LEU A 316 7.70 9.43 -12.91
CA LEU A 316 7.31 10.83 -13.12
C LEU A 316 6.02 10.94 -13.94
N HIS A 317 5.09 11.78 -13.47
CA HIS A 317 3.81 12.03 -14.14
C HIS A 317 3.96 12.55 -15.58
N VAL A 318 5.04 13.29 -15.86
CA VAL A 318 5.37 13.78 -17.21
C VAL A 318 6.44 12.87 -17.80
N PRO A 319 6.08 11.94 -18.73
CA PRO A 319 7.07 11.11 -19.38
C PRO A 319 7.97 11.97 -20.26
N LEU A 320 9.28 11.88 -20.06
CA LEU A 320 10.23 12.58 -20.91
C LEU A 320 10.24 11.94 -22.31
N PRO A 321 10.16 12.74 -23.40
CA PRO A 321 10.27 12.20 -24.75
C PRO A 321 11.65 11.54 -24.97
N ASN A 322 11.70 10.45 -25.75
CA ASN A 322 12.89 9.68 -26.17
C ASN A 322 13.52 8.67 -25.18
N ARG A 323 12.80 8.17 -24.16
CA ARG A 323 13.36 7.15 -23.24
C ARG A 323 13.40 5.71 -23.78
N THR A 324 12.69 5.41 -24.87
CA THR A 324 12.46 4.05 -25.41
C THR A 324 13.44 3.59 -26.48
N SER A 325 14.41 4.42 -26.90
CA SER A 325 15.48 3.96 -27.78
C SER A 325 16.46 3.08 -27.00
N HIS A 326 16.77 1.90 -27.52
CA HIS A 326 17.90 1.09 -27.05
C HIS A 326 19.19 1.90 -27.24
N PRO A 327 19.84 2.37 -26.17
CA PRO A 327 21.05 3.15 -26.31
C PRO A 327 22.22 2.23 -26.71
N SER A 328 23.13 2.71 -27.55
CA SER A 328 24.46 2.10 -27.67
C SER A 328 25.20 2.15 -26.32
N SER A 329 26.26 1.35 -26.13
CA SER A 329 26.97 1.24 -24.84
C SER A 329 27.42 2.59 -24.26
N GLY A 330 27.85 3.54 -25.10
CA GLY A 330 28.20 4.90 -24.68
C GLY A 330 27.00 5.75 -24.25
N GLN A 331 25.87 5.65 -24.97
CA GLN A 331 24.63 6.36 -24.63
C GLN A 331 23.98 5.84 -23.34
N ALA A 332 24.22 4.58 -22.97
CA ALA A 332 23.72 4.01 -21.72
C ALA A 332 24.36 4.66 -20.49
N VAL A 333 25.66 4.96 -20.53
CA VAL A 333 26.37 5.65 -19.44
C VAL A 333 25.90 7.10 -19.32
N GLU A 334 25.75 7.80 -20.45
CA GLU A 334 25.21 9.17 -20.47
C GLU A 334 23.77 9.22 -19.93
N LYS A 335 22.95 8.22 -20.28
CA LYS A 335 21.58 8.10 -19.75
C LYS A 335 21.57 7.86 -18.24
N LYS A 336 22.39 6.93 -17.73
CA LYS A 336 22.54 6.71 -16.28
C LYS A 336 23.01 7.97 -15.57
N LYS A 337 23.97 8.71 -16.15
CA LYS A 337 24.45 9.99 -15.61
C LYS A 337 23.36 11.05 -15.60
N PHE A 338 22.56 11.15 -16.66
CA PHE A 338 21.44 12.08 -16.74
C PHE A 338 20.37 11.77 -15.68
N ASP A 339 19.95 10.51 -15.56
CA ASP A 339 18.95 10.08 -14.57
C ASP A 339 19.47 10.33 -13.14
N ALA A 340 20.73 9.97 -12.86
CA ALA A 340 21.39 10.21 -11.58
C ALA A 340 21.51 11.71 -11.23
N ALA A 341 21.84 12.56 -12.20
CA ALA A 341 21.92 14.00 -12.00
C ALA A 341 20.55 14.61 -11.65
N ARG A 342 19.46 14.10 -12.26
CA ARG A 342 18.10 14.56 -11.97
C ARG A 342 17.56 14.06 -10.63
N PHE A 343 17.96 12.86 -10.22
CA PHE A 343 17.59 12.26 -8.94
C PHE A 343 18.35 12.87 -7.74
N SER A 344 19.63 13.20 -7.92
CA SER A 344 20.51 13.65 -6.82
C SER A 344 19.96 14.80 -5.97
N PRO A 345 19.28 15.85 -6.49
CA PRO A 345 18.77 16.93 -5.65
C PRO A 345 17.64 16.44 -4.73
N PHE A 346 16.75 15.58 -5.24
CA PHE A 346 15.64 15.03 -4.45
C PHE A 346 16.15 14.13 -3.33
N TRP A 347 17.08 13.24 -3.66
CA TRP A 347 17.74 12.40 -2.66
C TRP A 347 18.42 13.24 -1.58
N ASN A 348 19.19 14.26 -1.99
CA ASN A 348 19.89 15.13 -1.05
C ASN A 348 18.96 15.92 -0.14
N GLU A 349 17.80 16.37 -0.62
CA GLU A 349 16.80 17.03 0.24
C GLU A 349 16.19 16.06 1.26
N ILE A 350 15.93 14.80 0.89
CA ILE A 350 15.47 13.77 1.84
C ILE A 350 16.50 13.59 2.96
N ILE A 351 17.78 13.46 2.61
CA ILE A 351 18.86 13.26 3.59
C ILE A 351 19.03 14.51 4.48
N LYS A 352 18.92 15.72 3.92
CA LYS A 352 18.95 16.95 4.72
C LYS A 352 17.79 17.02 5.71
N ASN A 353 16.57 16.68 5.28
CA ASN A 353 15.42 16.65 6.18
C ASN A 353 15.63 15.64 7.32
N LEU A 354 16.19 14.46 7.02
CA LEU A 354 16.55 13.49 8.07
C LEU A 354 17.58 14.05 9.05
N ARG A 355 18.48 14.93 8.60
CA ARG A 355 19.45 15.60 9.46
C ARG A 355 18.82 16.73 10.28
N GLU A 356 17.95 17.54 9.67
CA GLU A 356 17.22 18.63 10.33
C GLU A 356 16.27 18.11 11.41
N GLU A 357 15.65 16.95 11.20
CA GLU A 357 14.84 16.24 12.19
C GLU A 357 15.68 15.42 13.19
N ASP A 358 17.01 15.55 13.16
CA ASP A 358 17.98 14.91 14.07
C ASP A 358 17.98 13.37 14.07
N TYR A 359 17.58 12.72 12.97
CA TYR A 359 17.62 11.26 12.86
C TYR A 359 19.00 10.70 12.49
N ILE A 360 19.80 11.48 11.77
CA ILE A 360 21.14 11.09 11.30
C ILE A 360 22.21 12.07 11.78
N THR A 361 23.45 11.60 11.90
CA THR A 361 24.60 12.44 12.25
C THR A 361 25.14 13.21 11.04
N ASN A 362 25.96 14.25 11.29
CA ASN A 362 26.64 14.98 10.20
C ASN A 362 27.54 14.06 9.34
N LEU A 363 28.16 13.05 9.95
CA LEU A 363 29.00 12.08 9.24
C LEU A 363 28.14 11.18 8.33
N GLU A 364 27.01 10.66 8.84
CA GLU A 364 26.08 9.85 8.04
C GLU A 364 25.46 10.66 6.91
N MET A 365 25.13 11.93 7.15
CA MET A 365 24.70 12.85 6.10
C MET A 365 25.76 12.96 5.00
N GLU A 366 27.03 13.21 5.33
CA GLU A 366 28.11 13.29 4.34
C GLU A 366 28.29 11.99 3.54
N LEU A 367 28.02 10.84 4.16
CA LEU A 367 28.09 9.53 3.52
C LEU A 367 26.92 9.24 2.58
N LEU A 368 25.71 9.67 2.96
CA LEU A 368 24.47 9.45 2.22
C LEU A 368 24.30 10.44 1.06
N LEU A 369 24.90 11.64 1.14
CA LEU A 369 24.76 12.66 0.09
C LEU A 369 25.32 12.17 -1.26
N MET A 370 24.53 12.40 -2.31
CA MET A 370 24.88 12.10 -3.69
C MET A 370 25.49 13.36 -4.35
N PRO A 371 26.65 13.25 -5.01
CA PRO A 371 27.16 14.36 -5.82
C PRO A 371 26.18 14.74 -6.93
N LYS A 372 26.22 16.01 -7.36
CA LYS A 372 25.28 16.54 -8.35
C LYS A 372 25.35 15.85 -9.71
N ASN A 373 26.45 15.15 -10.01
CA ASN A 373 26.70 14.44 -11.27
C ASN A 373 26.57 15.30 -12.55
N SER A 374 26.51 16.62 -12.40
CA SER A 374 26.50 17.62 -13.47
C SER A 374 27.90 18.12 -13.85
N GLY A 375 28.95 17.59 -13.21
CA GLY A 375 30.33 18.03 -13.36
C GLY A 375 31.05 17.42 -14.57
N SER A 376 32.33 17.81 -14.68
CA SER A 376 33.25 17.46 -15.78
C SER A 376 33.67 15.98 -15.83
N LEU A 377 33.45 15.22 -14.76
CA LEU A 377 33.81 13.80 -14.71
C LEU A 377 32.90 12.96 -15.65
N PRO A 378 33.44 12.01 -16.42
CA PRO A 378 32.67 11.23 -17.39
C PRO A 378 31.80 10.14 -16.76
N LEU A 379 31.81 9.98 -15.43
CA LEU A 379 31.16 8.90 -14.69
C LEU A 379 30.06 9.38 -13.74
N VAL A 380 29.25 8.43 -13.27
CA VAL A 380 28.27 8.65 -12.20
C VAL A 380 28.96 8.48 -10.86
N GLN A 381 29.00 9.54 -10.05
CA GLN A 381 29.48 9.47 -8.69
C GLN A 381 28.33 9.03 -7.79
N TRP A 382 28.47 7.84 -7.19
CA TRP A 382 27.51 7.29 -6.25
C TRP A 382 27.78 7.80 -4.82
N PRO A 383 26.81 7.77 -3.89
CA PRO A 383 27.06 8.13 -2.49
C PRO A 383 28.21 7.34 -1.85
N LEU A 384 28.92 7.96 -0.89
CA LEU A 384 30.08 7.33 -0.26
C LEU A 384 29.71 6.10 0.58
N PHE A 385 28.48 6.00 1.09
CA PHE A 385 28.07 4.81 1.85
C PHE A 385 28.08 3.51 0.99
N LEU A 386 27.98 3.61 -0.34
CA LEU A 386 28.11 2.46 -1.24
C LEU A 386 29.57 2.13 -1.54
N LEU A 387 30.46 3.13 -1.53
CA LEU A 387 31.83 3.06 -2.07
C LEU A 387 32.94 2.98 -1.01
N ALA A 388 32.76 3.59 0.16
CA ALA A 388 33.82 3.86 1.15
C ALA A 388 34.51 2.59 1.66
N SER A 389 33.76 1.52 1.92
CA SER A 389 34.34 0.24 2.35
C SER A 389 34.92 -0.58 1.20
N LYS A 390 34.68 -0.18 -0.06
CA LYS A 390 35.07 -0.94 -1.24
C LYS A 390 36.47 -0.59 -1.74
N VAL A 391 37.00 0.63 -1.58
CA VAL A 391 38.35 0.95 -2.11
C VAL A 391 39.48 0.38 -1.24
N LEU A 392 39.34 0.42 0.07
CA LEU A 392 40.43 0.14 1.00
C LEU A 392 40.58 -1.36 1.35
N LEU A 393 39.49 -2.10 1.33
CA LEU A 393 39.41 -3.52 1.68
C LEU A 393 40.05 -4.46 0.62
N PRO A 394 39.85 -4.24 -0.69
CA PRO A 394 40.63 -4.89 -1.73
C PRO A 394 42.00 -4.29 -1.84
N SER A 395 42.29 -3.02 -1.53
CA SER A 395 43.69 -2.59 -1.52
C SER A 395 44.49 -3.53 -0.63
N ILE A 396 44.05 -3.80 0.61
CA ILE A 396 44.69 -4.77 1.50
C ILE A 396 44.57 -6.22 0.98
N GLY A 397 43.38 -6.67 0.54
CA GLY A 397 43.16 -8.04 0.06
C GLY A 397 43.88 -8.39 -1.25
N THR A 398 43.82 -7.50 -2.25
CA THR A 398 44.57 -7.56 -3.51
C THR A 398 46.06 -7.37 -3.30
N ILE A 399 46.56 -6.67 -2.27
CA ILE A 399 48.00 -6.69 -1.94
C ILE A 399 48.43 -8.07 -1.41
N PHE A 400 47.67 -8.63 -0.45
CA PHE A 400 47.95 -9.97 0.09
C PHE A 400 47.89 -11.03 -1.01
N TYR A 401 46.95 -10.91 -1.95
CA TYR A 401 46.75 -11.88 -3.02
C TYR A 401 47.58 -11.60 -4.29
N ALA A 402 47.96 -10.35 -4.58
CA ALA A 402 48.91 -10.02 -5.67
C ALA A 402 50.32 -10.51 -5.33
N LYS A 403 50.64 -10.64 -4.03
CA LYS A 403 51.83 -11.36 -3.57
C LYS A 403 51.75 -12.86 -3.91
N ASP A 404 50.56 -13.47 -3.84
CA ASP A 404 50.34 -14.87 -4.17
C ASP A 404 50.22 -15.11 -5.70
N ILE A 405 49.65 -14.17 -6.46
CA ILE A 405 49.52 -14.24 -7.93
C ILE A 405 50.85 -13.93 -8.65
N ALA A 406 51.71 -13.07 -8.10
CA ALA A 406 53.06 -12.85 -8.66
C ALA A 406 53.92 -14.13 -8.64
N VAL A 407 53.51 -15.16 -7.89
CA VAL A 407 54.16 -16.47 -7.84
C VAL A 407 53.66 -17.39 -8.97
N GLU A 408 52.46 -17.17 -9.50
CA GLU A 408 51.83 -18.00 -10.54
C GLU A 408 51.57 -17.21 -11.83
N ASN A 409 52.59 -17.12 -12.68
CA ASN A 409 52.52 -16.48 -14.00
C ASN A 409 51.50 -17.17 -14.92
N ARG A 410 50.32 -16.55 -15.15
CA ARG A 410 49.53 -16.55 -16.40
C ARG A 410 48.33 -15.58 -16.30
N ASP A 411 48.27 -14.61 -17.23
CA ASP A 411 47.14 -13.70 -17.54
C ASP A 411 46.51 -12.88 -16.40
N SER A 412 47.35 -12.13 -15.66
CA SER A 412 46.98 -11.44 -14.42
C SER A 412 46.09 -10.19 -14.54
N GLN A 413 45.96 -9.55 -15.72
CA GLN A 413 45.17 -8.30 -15.84
C GLN A 413 43.66 -8.59 -15.99
N ASP A 414 43.29 -9.57 -16.82
CA ASP A 414 41.89 -9.91 -17.08
C ASP A 414 41.23 -10.52 -15.84
N GLU A 415 41.94 -11.36 -15.07
CA GLU A 415 41.45 -11.91 -13.79
C GLU A 415 41.26 -10.83 -12.71
N LEU A 416 42.18 -9.86 -12.65
CA LEU A 416 42.11 -8.75 -11.69
C LEU A 416 40.93 -7.83 -12.02
N TRP A 417 40.71 -7.55 -13.31
CA TRP A 417 39.54 -6.78 -13.76
C TRP A 417 38.23 -7.55 -13.60
N GLU A 418 38.19 -8.86 -13.86
CA GLU A 418 37.02 -9.71 -13.59
C GLU A 418 36.64 -9.63 -12.12
N ARG A 419 37.63 -9.72 -11.22
CA ARG A 419 37.39 -9.67 -9.77
C ARG A 419 36.96 -8.29 -9.27
N ILE A 420 37.50 -7.20 -9.83
CA ILE A 420 36.98 -5.84 -9.60
C ILE A 420 35.53 -5.74 -10.10
N SER A 421 35.23 -6.34 -11.25
CA SER A 421 33.91 -6.29 -11.89
C SER A 421 32.87 -7.21 -11.24
N ARG A 422 33.24 -8.12 -10.33
CA ARG A 422 32.29 -8.96 -9.58
C ARG A 422 31.38 -8.15 -8.65
N ASP A 423 31.85 -7.00 -8.20
CA ASP A 423 31.08 -6.07 -7.38
C ASP A 423 30.98 -4.74 -8.15
N GLU A 424 29.77 -4.37 -8.58
CA GLU A 424 29.57 -3.18 -9.40
C GLU A 424 30.03 -1.91 -8.68
N TYR A 425 29.79 -1.80 -7.37
CA TYR A 425 30.24 -0.68 -6.55
C TYR A 425 31.76 -0.64 -6.38
N MET A 426 32.43 -1.79 -6.43
CA MET A 426 33.88 -1.87 -6.43
C MET A 426 34.48 -1.22 -7.67
N LYS A 427 33.95 -1.60 -8.84
CA LYS A 427 34.36 -1.05 -10.12
C LYS A 427 34.18 0.47 -10.14
N TYR A 428 33.00 0.96 -9.75
CA TYR A 428 32.73 2.40 -9.69
C TYR A 428 33.68 3.13 -8.74
N ALA A 429 34.04 2.54 -7.61
CA ALA A 429 34.93 3.16 -6.64
C ALA A 429 36.37 3.30 -7.18
N VAL A 430 36.85 2.30 -7.93
CA VAL A 430 38.17 2.34 -8.60
C VAL A 430 38.18 3.36 -9.75
N GLU A 431 37.16 3.35 -10.60
CA GLU A 431 37.00 4.32 -11.69
C GLU A 431 36.91 5.75 -11.14
N GLU A 432 36.12 5.96 -10.07
CA GLU A 432 35.99 7.26 -9.42
C GLU A 432 37.32 7.73 -8.82
N PHE A 433 38.05 6.85 -8.12
CA PHE A 433 39.36 7.18 -7.58
C PHE A 433 40.31 7.65 -8.69
N TYR A 434 40.40 6.90 -9.80
CA TYR A 434 41.28 7.21 -10.92
C TYR A 434 40.98 8.57 -11.56
N HIS A 435 39.71 8.82 -11.91
CA HIS A 435 39.32 10.07 -12.56
C HIS A 435 39.36 11.28 -11.62
N THR A 436 38.96 11.10 -10.35
CA THR A 436 38.98 12.18 -9.36
C THR A 436 40.40 12.58 -9.00
N LEU A 437 41.31 11.60 -8.86
CA LEU A 437 42.72 11.87 -8.63
C LEU A 437 43.35 12.60 -9.83
N LYS A 438 43.06 12.16 -11.07
CA LYS A 438 43.50 12.85 -12.29
C LYS A 438 43.05 14.31 -12.29
N PHE A 439 41.77 14.54 -12.03
CA PHE A 439 41.19 15.88 -12.02
C PHE A 439 41.84 16.77 -10.95
N ILE A 440 41.94 16.30 -9.71
CA ILE A 440 42.52 17.08 -8.61
C ILE A 440 43.99 17.40 -8.90
N LEU A 441 44.80 16.44 -9.33
CA LEU A 441 46.21 16.68 -9.62
C LEU A 441 46.41 17.62 -10.82
N THR A 442 45.56 17.54 -11.85
CA THR A 442 45.65 18.39 -13.04
C THR A 442 45.30 19.85 -12.73
N GLU A 443 44.36 20.08 -11.81
CA GLU A 443 43.94 21.43 -11.39
C GLU A 443 44.84 22.04 -10.32
N THR A 444 45.41 21.22 -9.43
CA THR A 444 46.30 21.69 -8.35
C THR A 444 47.73 21.95 -8.82
N LEU A 445 48.24 21.18 -9.79
CA LEU A 445 49.61 21.27 -10.28
C LEU A 445 49.72 22.18 -11.50
N GLU A 446 50.67 23.12 -11.48
CA GLU A 446 50.95 24.02 -12.60
C GLU A 446 52.15 23.54 -13.44
N ALA A 447 52.18 23.98 -14.71
CA ALA A 447 53.30 23.84 -15.65
C ALA A 447 53.88 22.41 -15.72
N GLU A 448 55.13 22.24 -15.27
CA GLU A 448 55.87 20.97 -15.26
C GLU A 448 55.15 19.89 -14.42
N GLY A 449 54.43 20.28 -13.37
CA GLY A 449 53.64 19.36 -12.56
C GLY A 449 52.44 18.79 -13.31
N ARG A 450 51.80 19.57 -14.18
CA ARG A 450 50.70 19.10 -15.04
C ARG A 450 51.21 18.12 -16.10
N MET A 451 52.36 18.41 -16.71
CA MET A 451 53.00 17.51 -17.68
C MET A 451 53.31 16.14 -17.05
N TRP A 452 53.75 16.12 -15.79
CA TRP A 452 53.98 14.88 -15.05
C TRP A 452 52.70 14.05 -14.87
N VAL A 453 51.58 14.69 -14.51
CA VAL A 453 50.28 14.01 -14.36
C VAL A 453 49.83 13.44 -15.70
N GLU A 454 49.76 14.26 -16.75
CA GLU A 454 49.32 13.81 -18.08
C GLU A 454 50.15 12.61 -18.55
N ARG A 455 51.48 12.70 -18.39
CA ARG A 455 52.41 11.62 -18.75
C ARG A 455 52.14 10.31 -18.02
N ILE A 456 51.99 10.34 -16.69
CA ILE A 456 51.72 9.11 -15.91
C ILE A 456 50.39 8.50 -16.32
N TYR A 457 49.35 9.31 -16.47
CA TYR A 457 48.03 8.80 -16.83
C TYR A 457 48.01 8.23 -18.26
N ASP A 458 48.77 8.83 -19.19
CA ASP A 458 48.95 8.28 -20.53
C ASP A 458 49.74 6.96 -20.50
N ASP A 459 50.80 6.89 -19.70
CA ASP A 459 51.58 5.66 -19.50
C ASP A 459 50.72 4.54 -18.89
N ILE A 460 49.85 4.86 -17.93
CA ILE A 460 48.86 3.93 -17.37
C ILE A 460 47.88 3.47 -18.45
N ASN A 461 47.28 4.39 -19.21
CA ASN A 461 46.31 4.05 -20.26
C ASN A 461 46.92 3.15 -21.34
N VAL A 462 48.13 3.47 -21.82
CA VAL A 462 48.86 2.65 -22.81
C VAL A 462 49.16 1.26 -22.26
N SER A 463 49.52 1.15 -20.98
CA SER A 463 49.81 -0.14 -20.34
C SER A 463 48.54 -0.98 -20.16
N VAL A 464 47.40 -0.33 -19.88
CA VAL A 464 46.08 -1.00 -19.84
C VAL A 464 45.69 -1.52 -21.22
N GLU A 465 45.86 -0.72 -22.28
CA GLU A 465 45.58 -1.11 -23.67
C GLU A 465 46.45 -2.28 -24.13
N LYS A 466 47.74 -2.26 -23.78
CA LYS A 466 48.71 -3.32 -24.09
C LYS A 466 48.59 -4.57 -23.20
N ARG A 467 47.73 -4.53 -22.18
CA ARG A 467 47.56 -5.58 -21.17
C ARG A 467 48.82 -5.89 -20.35
N SER A 468 49.71 -4.91 -20.19
CA SER A 468 51.03 -5.05 -19.55
C SER A 468 51.13 -4.35 -18.19
N ILE A 469 50.02 -3.94 -17.58
CA ILE A 469 50.05 -3.11 -16.36
C ILE A 469 50.81 -3.77 -15.19
N HIS A 470 50.78 -5.09 -15.09
CA HIS A 470 51.49 -5.88 -14.08
C HIS A 470 53.01 -5.94 -14.31
N VAL A 471 53.46 -5.71 -15.55
CA VAL A 471 54.87 -5.65 -15.94
C VAL A 471 55.39 -4.22 -15.81
N ASP A 472 54.59 -3.24 -16.21
CA ASP A 472 54.98 -1.82 -16.25
C ASP A 472 54.87 -1.13 -14.89
N PHE A 473 53.98 -1.61 -14.01
CA PHE A 473 53.75 -1.06 -12.68
C PHE A 473 53.83 -2.11 -11.57
N GLN A 474 54.57 -1.80 -10.51
CA GLN A 474 54.72 -2.61 -9.31
C GLN A 474 53.47 -2.47 -8.41
N LEU A 475 52.40 -3.22 -8.73
CA LEU A 475 51.10 -3.15 -8.02
C LEU A 475 51.19 -3.42 -6.51
N THR A 476 52.21 -4.17 -6.05
CA THR A 476 52.48 -4.41 -4.61
C THR A 476 52.74 -3.13 -3.81
N LYS A 477 53.18 -2.04 -4.46
CA LYS A 477 53.49 -0.74 -3.83
C LYS A 477 52.36 0.28 -3.96
N LEU A 478 51.26 -0.04 -4.62
CA LEU A 478 50.04 0.78 -4.67
C LEU A 478 49.52 1.26 -3.29
N PRO A 479 49.50 0.46 -2.19
CA PRO A 479 49.16 0.96 -0.85
C PRO A 479 49.99 2.16 -0.40
N LEU A 480 51.27 2.22 -0.79
CA LEU A 480 52.14 3.34 -0.46
C LEU A 480 51.70 4.60 -1.19
N VAL A 481 51.29 4.47 -2.46
CA VAL A 481 50.68 5.57 -3.23
C VAL A 481 49.41 6.06 -2.56
N ILE A 482 48.49 5.14 -2.19
CA ILE A 482 47.23 5.48 -1.52
C ILE A 482 47.50 6.22 -0.20
N SER A 483 48.48 5.77 0.59
CA SER A 483 48.91 6.45 1.81
C SER A 483 49.38 7.89 1.55
N ARG A 484 50.22 8.11 0.53
CA ARG A 484 50.71 9.45 0.19
C ARG A 484 49.63 10.35 -0.40
N VAL A 485 48.74 9.81 -1.22
CA VAL A 485 47.55 10.51 -1.72
C VAL A 485 46.64 10.90 -0.56
N THR A 486 46.43 10.01 0.41
CA THR A 486 45.61 10.31 1.60
C THR A 486 46.21 11.46 2.41
N ALA A 487 47.53 11.45 2.61
CA ALA A 487 48.24 12.55 3.29
C ALA A 487 48.10 13.88 2.52
N LEU A 488 48.27 13.85 1.19
CA LEU A 488 48.10 15.03 0.34
C LEU A 488 46.67 15.58 0.40
N MET A 489 45.67 14.72 0.26
CA MET A 489 44.26 15.14 0.33
C MET A 489 43.88 15.66 1.72
N GLY A 490 44.49 15.13 2.78
CA GLY A 490 44.31 15.61 4.16
C GLY A 490 44.76 17.06 4.31
N VAL A 491 45.92 17.41 3.73
CA VAL A 491 46.44 18.77 3.71
C VAL A 491 45.60 19.71 2.83
N LEU A 492 45.22 19.26 1.63
CA LEU A 492 44.45 20.06 0.68
C LEU A 492 42.98 20.31 1.10
N LYS A 493 42.45 19.53 2.05
CA LYS A 493 41.10 19.70 2.61
C LYS A 493 40.99 20.94 3.50
N GLU A 494 42.08 21.33 4.15
CA GLU A 494 42.12 22.44 5.10
C GLU A 494 42.20 23.81 4.40
N ALA A 495 41.99 24.90 5.17
CA ALA A 495 42.10 26.25 4.63
C ALA A 495 43.57 26.60 4.33
N GLU A 496 43.81 27.44 3.32
CA GLU A 496 45.15 27.82 2.90
C GLU A 496 45.91 28.50 4.05
N THR A 497 46.98 27.87 4.53
CA THR A 497 47.94 28.48 5.44
C THR A 497 49.36 28.29 4.87
N PRO A 498 50.30 29.21 5.13
CA PRO A 498 51.66 29.10 4.59
C PRO A 498 52.40 27.84 5.10
N VAL A 499 51.99 27.29 6.24
CA VAL A 499 52.52 26.03 6.79
C VAL A 499 51.99 24.83 6.00
N LEU A 500 50.68 24.79 5.74
CA LEU A 500 50.04 23.73 4.96
C LEU A 500 50.46 23.77 3.49
N GLN A 501 50.77 24.94 2.94
CA GLN A 501 51.31 25.04 1.59
C GLN A 501 52.67 24.34 1.47
N LYS A 502 53.57 24.56 2.44
CA LYS A 502 54.86 23.82 2.49
C LYS A 502 54.64 22.32 2.69
N GLY A 503 53.69 21.94 3.56
CA GLY A 503 53.30 20.55 3.76
C GLY A 503 52.71 19.89 2.50
N ALA A 504 51.92 20.62 1.72
CA ALA A 504 51.36 20.15 0.45
C ALA A 504 52.46 19.92 -0.60
N VAL A 505 53.40 20.86 -0.72
CA VAL A 505 54.55 20.71 -1.63
C VAL A 505 55.36 19.48 -1.27
N GLN A 506 55.65 19.28 0.04
CA GLN A 506 56.34 18.09 0.51
C GLN A 506 55.55 16.81 0.20
N ALA A 507 54.24 16.78 0.45
CA ALA A 507 53.40 15.62 0.17
C ALA A 507 53.32 15.28 -1.33
N VAL A 508 53.30 16.29 -2.22
CA VAL A 508 53.38 16.06 -3.67
C VAL A 508 54.76 15.55 -4.09
N GLN A 509 55.84 16.09 -3.51
CA GLN A 509 57.20 15.61 -3.77
C GLN A 509 57.39 14.16 -3.33
N ASP A 510 56.88 13.80 -2.15
CA ASP A 510 56.83 12.42 -1.64
C ASP A 510 56.02 11.51 -2.57
N LEU A 511 54.86 11.98 -3.05
CA LEU A 511 54.03 11.23 -4.00
C LEU A 511 54.77 10.99 -5.32
N TYR A 512 55.45 12.02 -5.84
CA TYR A 512 56.30 11.89 -7.04
C TYR A 512 57.39 10.85 -6.83
N ASP A 513 58.09 10.87 -5.69
CA ASP A 513 59.20 9.96 -5.43
C ASP A 513 58.74 8.51 -5.36
N VAL A 514 57.64 8.26 -4.64
CA VAL A 514 57.02 6.93 -4.54
C VAL A 514 56.61 6.44 -5.92
N VAL A 515 55.89 7.25 -6.70
CA VAL A 515 55.44 6.82 -8.04
C VAL A 515 56.63 6.58 -8.97
N ARG A 516 57.67 7.42 -8.89
CA ARG A 516 58.84 7.32 -9.77
C ARG A 516 59.77 6.16 -9.45
N HIS A 517 60.04 5.90 -8.17
CA HIS A 517 61.07 4.94 -7.75
C HIS A 517 60.48 3.60 -7.30
N ASP A 518 59.29 3.60 -6.69
CA ASP A 518 58.71 2.39 -6.10
C ASP A 518 57.64 1.73 -6.99
N VAL A 519 56.96 2.50 -7.86
CA VAL A 519 55.79 2.02 -8.62
C VAL A 519 56.11 1.77 -10.09
N LEU A 520 56.89 2.63 -10.75
CA LEU A 520 57.29 2.43 -12.15
C LEU A 520 58.38 1.36 -12.26
N SER A 521 58.16 0.33 -13.09
CA SER A 521 59.16 -0.71 -13.33
C SER A 521 60.24 -0.24 -14.32
N ILE A 522 61.42 -0.88 -14.26
CA ILE A 522 62.61 -0.52 -15.05
C ILE A 522 62.39 -0.66 -16.56
N ASN A 523 61.44 -1.51 -17.01
CA ASN A 523 61.21 -1.79 -18.44
C ASN A 523 60.62 -0.60 -19.21
N MET A 524 59.84 0.26 -18.55
CA MET A 524 59.34 1.51 -19.14
C MET A 524 60.45 2.54 -19.44
N ARG A 525 61.66 2.32 -18.90
CA ARG A 525 62.83 3.18 -19.14
C ARG A 525 63.47 2.97 -20.51
N PHE A 526 63.20 1.84 -21.17
CA PHE A 526 63.95 1.40 -22.37
C PHE A 526 63.11 1.25 -23.65
N ASP A 527 61.79 1.12 -23.60
CA ASP A 527 61.00 0.64 -24.76
C ASP A 527 60.39 1.74 -25.70
N LYS A 528 60.69 3.03 -25.48
CA LYS A 528 60.33 4.13 -26.43
C LYS A 528 61.46 5.18 -26.52
N PRO A 529 62.20 5.33 -27.66
CA PRO A 529 63.54 5.94 -27.60
C PRO A 529 63.66 7.47 -27.68
N GLN A 530 62.63 8.26 -28.03
CA GLN A 530 62.86 9.69 -28.28
C GLN A 530 62.00 10.66 -27.45
N GLU A 531 60.67 10.70 -27.59
CA GLU A 531 59.85 11.75 -26.95
C GLU A 531 59.63 11.56 -25.42
N ASN A 532 59.61 10.30 -24.96
CA ASN A 532 59.37 9.99 -23.55
C ASN A 532 60.59 10.30 -22.67
N TYR A 533 61.80 10.02 -23.19
CA TYR A 533 63.04 10.18 -22.44
C TYR A 533 63.32 11.66 -22.17
N ASP A 534 63.05 12.52 -23.15
CA ASP A 534 63.24 13.96 -23.05
C ASP A 534 62.30 14.60 -22.02
N THR A 535 61.03 14.16 -21.98
CA THR A 535 60.03 14.67 -21.03
C THR A 535 60.37 14.26 -19.59
N TRP A 536 60.77 13.01 -19.36
CA TRP A 536 61.19 12.53 -18.03
C TRP A 536 62.52 13.17 -17.58
N ASN A 537 63.44 13.44 -18.50
CA ASN A 537 64.67 14.17 -18.20
C ASN A 537 64.38 15.64 -17.87
N LEU A 538 63.45 16.29 -18.59
CA LEU A 538 62.99 17.64 -18.29
C LEU A 538 62.38 17.71 -16.88
N LEU A 539 61.53 16.75 -16.52
CA LEU A 539 60.92 16.65 -15.18
C LEU A 539 61.98 16.38 -14.09
N SER A 540 62.95 15.52 -14.36
CA SER A 540 64.05 15.23 -13.44
C SER A 540 64.93 16.47 -13.23
N LYS A 541 65.23 17.20 -14.30
CA LYS A 541 66.02 18.43 -14.27
C LYS A 541 65.28 19.54 -13.49
N ALA A 542 64.00 19.73 -13.78
CA ALA A 542 63.10 20.62 -13.05
C ALA A 542 63.04 20.32 -11.55
N ARG A 543 63.06 19.03 -11.17
CA ARG A 543 63.12 18.60 -9.77
C ARG A 543 64.47 18.96 -9.12
N THR A 544 65.59 18.68 -9.78
CA THR A 544 66.92 19.04 -9.27
C THR A 544 67.14 20.55 -9.16
N GLU A 545 66.46 21.33 -10.00
CA GLU A 545 66.51 22.80 -10.02
C GLU A 545 65.48 23.43 -9.06
N GLY A 546 64.70 22.62 -8.32
CA GLY A 546 63.69 23.11 -7.37
C GLY A 546 62.50 23.83 -7.99
N ARG A 547 62.32 23.74 -9.32
CA ARG A 547 61.20 24.36 -10.04
C ARG A 547 59.91 23.55 -9.93
N LEU A 548 60.06 22.22 -9.85
CA LEU A 548 58.94 21.28 -9.77
C LEU A 548 58.18 21.43 -8.44
N PHE A 549 56.87 21.68 -8.53
CA PHE A 549 55.94 21.90 -7.40
C PHE A 549 56.21 23.16 -6.56
N SER A 550 56.97 24.12 -7.08
CA SER A 550 57.29 25.39 -6.39
C SER A 550 56.06 26.29 -6.14
N LYS A 551 55.04 26.18 -6.99
CA LYS A 551 53.74 26.85 -6.84
C LYS A 551 52.62 25.85 -7.05
N LEU A 552 51.71 25.79 -6.07
CA LEU A 552 50.51 24.97 -6.11
C LEU A 552 49.29 25.88 -6.16
N LYS A 553 48.32 25.55 -7.03
CA LYS A 553 47.00 26.19 -6.98
C LYS A 553 46.21 25.57 -5.84
N TRP A 554 45.94 26.36 -4.80
CA TRP A 554 45.09 25.89 -3.71
C TRP A 554 43.65 25.72 -4.21
N PRO A 555 42.91 24.69 -3.75
CA PRO A 555 41.51 24.52 -4.11
C PRO A 555 40.62 25.67 -3.63
N LYS A 556 40.33 26.63 -4.51
CA LYS A 556 39.42 27.76 -4.24
C LYS A 556 38.00 27.50 -4.74
N ASP A 557 37.87 26.73 -5.83
CA ASP A 557 36.57 26.38 -6.38
C ASP A 557 35.80 25.42 -5.47
N ALA A 558 34.51 25.68 -5.29
CA ALA A 558 33.65 24.86 -4.44
C ALA A 558 33.58 23.40 -4.92
N GLU A 559 33.63 23.17 -6.23
CA GLU A 559 33.65 21.83 -6.82
C GLU A 559 34.96 21.10 -6.51
N LEU A 560 36.11 21.73 -6.72
CA LEU A 560 37.42 21.15 -6.44
C LEU A 560 37.57 20.83 -4.94
N LYS A 561 37.15 21.74 -4.06
CA LYS A 561 37.16 21.52 -2.61
C LYS A 561 36.25 20.37 -2.19
N ALA A 562 35.08 20.22 -2.82
CA ALA A 562 34.18 19.11 -2.58
C ALA A 562 34.79 17.77 -3.03
N GLN A 563 35.44 17.73 -4.20
CA GLN A 563 36.12 16.54 -4.70
C GLN A 563 37.31 16.14 -3.81
N VAL A 564 38.11 17.09 -3.32
CA VAL A 564 39.20 16.81 -2.36
C VAL A 564 38.67 16.22 -1.06
N LYS A 565 37.63 16.83 -0.47
CA LYS A 565 36.99 16.32 0.75
C LYS A 565 36.41 14.94 0.53
N ARG A 566 35.79 14.70 -0.63
CA ARG A 566 35.18 13.43 -1.01
C ARG A 566 36.22 12.34 -1.21
N LEU A 567 37.30 12.61 -1.96
CA LEU A 567 38.39 11.65 -2.18
C LEU A 567 39.07 11.28 -0.86
N HIS A 568 39.34 12.26 0.00
CA HIS A 568 39.85 11.98 1.36
C HIS A 568 38.89 11.06 2.15
N SER A 569 37.58 11.33 2.09
CA SER A 569 36.57 10.53 2.80
C SER A 569 36.48 9.10 2.25
N LEU A 570 36.54 8.94 0.92
CA LEU A 570 36.60 7.63 0.25
C LEU A 570 37.79 6.78 0.71
N LEU A 571 38.95 7.41 0.97
CA LEU A 571 40.18 6.73 1.39
C LEU A 571 40.30 6.52 2.90
N THR A 572 39.63 7.32 3.72
CA THR A 572 39.81 7.28 5.19
C THR A 572 38.73 6.49 5.93
N ILE A 573 37.52 6.39 5.37
CA ILE A 573 36.39 5.75 6.04
C ILE A 573 36.52 4.22 5.91
N LYS A 574 36.79 3.56 7.04
CA LYS A 574 37.03 2.10 7.12
C LYS A 574 35.81 1.28 7.54
N ASP A 575 34.87 1.90 8.26
CA ASP A 575 33.74 1.17 8.83
C ASP A 575 32.77 0.73 7.72
N SER A 576 32.25 -0.49 7.87
CA SER A 576 31.25 -1.07 6.99
C SER A 576 30.02 -0.17 6.95
N ALA A 577 29.95 0.63 5.88
CA ALA A 577 28.83 1.51 5.59
C ALA A 577 27.51 0.75 5.34
N SER A 578 27.52 -0.59 5.40
CA SER A 578 26.38 -1.50 5.28
C SER A 578 25.24 -1.21 6.25
N ASN A 579 25.53 -0.68 7.44
CA ASN A 579 24.53 -0.43 8.48
C ASN A 579 24.16 1.06 8.60
N ILE A 580 24.35 1.84 7.54
CA ILE A 580 24.00 3.28 7.50
C ILE A 580 22.66 3.44 6.79
N PRO A 581 21.70 4.18 7.38
CA PRO A 581 21.75 4.86 8.69
C PRO A 581 21.59 3.89 9.87
N ARG A 582 22.24 4.18 11.01
CA ARG A 582 22.13 3.34 12.22
C ARG A 582 20.77 3.48 12.92
N ASN A 583 20.11 4.62 12.72
CA ASN A 583 18.81 4.89 13.33
C ASN A 583 17.70 4.11 12.61
N LEU A 584 16.92 3.34 13.38
CA LEU A 584 15.80 2.53 12.88
C LEU A 584 14.73 3.38 12.18
N GLU A 585 14.43 4.57 12.68
CA GLU A 585 13.40 5.43 12.08
C GLU A 585 13.88 6.05 10.76
N ALA A 586 15.17 6.42 10.68
CA ALA A 586 15.76 6.84 9.41
C ALA A 586 15.75 5.70 8.38
N GLY A 587 16.14 4.50 8.80
CA GLY A 587 16.07 3.29 7.97
C GLY A 587 14.66 3.04 7.47
N ARG A 588 13.66 3.01 8.35
CA ARG A 588 12.25 2.81 8.02
C ARG A 588 11.72 3.84 7.02
N ARG A 589 12.08 5.12 7.17
CA ARG A 589 11.66 6.19 6.25
C ARG A 589 12.30 6.04 4.87
N LEU A 590 13.59 5.70 4.81
CA LEU A 590 14.28 5.41 3.55
C LEU A 590 13.72 4.16 2.88
N GLU A 591 13.45 3.09 3.63
CA GLU A 591 12.78 1.88 3.13
C GLU A 591 11.39 2.20 2.59
N PHE A 592 10.61 3.03 3.29
CA PHE A 592 9.29 3.43 2.82
C PHE A 592 9.36 4.23 1.51
N PHE A 593 10.27 5.21 1.44
CA PHE A 593 10.49 5.99 0.23
C PHE A 593 10.94 5.11 -0.94
N THR A 594 11.94 4.26 -0.73
CA THR A 594 12.48 3.39 -1.78
C THR A 594 11.45 2.37 -2.25
N ASN A 595 10.70 1.74 -1.34
CA ASN A 595 9.58 0.89 -1.72
C ASN A 595 8.57 1.63 -2.62
N SER A 596 8.25 2.89 -2.31
CA SER A 596 7.29 3.66 -3.11
C SER A 596 7.73 3.89 -4.56
N LEU A 597 9.03 3.80 -4.88
CA LEU A 597 9.55 3.90 -6.25
C LEU A 597 9.32 2.64 -7.08
N PHE A 598 9.24 1.47 -6.44
CA PHE A 598 9.03 0.16 -7.11
C PHE A 598 7.61 -0.37 -6.98
N MET A 599 6.78 0.27 -6.16
CA MET A 599 5.35 -0.03 -6.09
C MET A 599 4.65 0.37 -7.37
N ASP A 600 3.85 -0.54 -7.91
CA ASP A 600 2.95 -0.26 -9.04
C ASP A 600 1.77 0.60 -8.57
N MET A 601 1.96 1.93 -8.59
CA MET A 601 0.90 2.88 -8.22
C MET A 601 -0.03 3.14 -9.41
N PRO A 602 -1.37 3.09 -9.23
CA PRO A 602 -2.28 3.43 -10.31
C PRO A 602 -2.10 4.89 -10.73
N PRO A 603 -2.20 5.21 -12.04
CA PRO A 603 -2.03 6.57 -12.51
C PRO A 603 -3.07 7.49 -11.89
N ALA A 604 -2.61 8.63 -11.36
CA ALA A 604 -3.48 9.65 -10.81
C ALA A 604 -4.48 10.11 -11.87
N LYS A 605 -5.77 10.00 -11.57
CA LYS A 605 -6.81 10.51 -12.47
C LYS A 605 -6.71 12.04 -12.56
N PRO A 606 -6.89 12.64 -13.73
CA PRO A 606 -6.94 14.08 -13.87
C PRO A 606 -7.96 14.70 -12.91
N ALA A 607 -7.68 15.90 -12.39
CA ALA A 607 -8.57 16.59 -11.45
C ALA A 607 -10.02 16.75 -11.99
N ARG A 608 -10.19 16.85 -13.31
CA ARG A 608 -11.51 16.90 -13.99
C ARG A 608 -12.35 15.64 -13.83
N GLU A 609 -11.72 14.50 -13.55
CA GLU A 609 -12.35 13.19 -13.33
C GLU A 609 -12.52 12.87 -11.84
N MET A 610 -12.09 13.76 -10.96
CA MET A 610 -12.28 13.61 -9.52
C MET A 610 -13.77 13.74 -9.21
N LEU A 611 -14.35 12.71 -8.60
CA LEU A 611 -15.73 12.77 -8.14
C LEU A 611 -15.82 13.82 -7.03
N SER A 612 -16.77 14.75 -7.15
CA SER A 612 -17.07 15.66 -6.04
C SER A 612 -17.71 14.86 -4.91
N PHE A 613 -16.93 14.58 -3.87
CA PHE A 613 -17.45 14.03 -2.64
C PHE A 613 -17.66 15.18 -1.64
N CYS A 614 -18.91 15.45 -1.28
CA CYS A 614 -19.18 16.18 -0.05
C CYS A 614 -19.09 15.16 1.08
N VAL A 615 -18.00 15.20 1.85
CA VAL A 615 -17.97 14.51 3.13
C VAL A 615 -18.86 15.32 4.07
N PHE A 616 -20.11 14.89 4.27
CA PHE A 616 -20.82 15.19 5.51
C PHE A 616 -20.16 14.34 6.59
N THR A 617 -18.93 14.68 6.96
CA THR A 617 -18.37 14.22 8.24
C THR A 617 -19.10 15.07 9.27
N PRO A 618 -20.03 14.53 10.07
CA PRO A 618 -20.23 15.13 11.37
C PRO A 618 -18.87 14.98 12.05
N TYR A 619 -18.12 16.07 12.15
CA TYR A 619 -16.98 16.09 13.05
C TYR A 619 -17.56 15.70 14.40
N TYR A 620 -17.16 14.56 14.96
CA TYR A 620 -17.74 14.01 16.19
C TYR A 620 -17.61 14.97 17.40
N SER A 621 -16.96 16.12 17.22
CA SER A 621 -16.79 17.19 18.20
C SER A 621 -17.48 18.52 17.83
N GLU A 622 -18.18 18.63 16.70
CA GLU A 622 -18.98 19.83 16.43
C GLU A 622 -20.24 19.82 17.28
N ILE A 623 -20.39 20.85 18.12
CA ILE A 623 -21.59 21.07 18.93
C ILE A 623 -22.68 21.57 17.98
N VAL A 624 -23.42 20.63 17.38
CA VAL A 624 -24.54 20.93 16.48
C VAL A 624 -25.75 21.51 17.25
N LEU A 625 -25.75 21.36 18.58
CA LEU A 625 -26.82 21.79 19.48
C LEU A 625 -26.22 22.59 20.63
N TYR A 626 -26.38 23.91 20.60
CA TYR A 626 -26.09 24.74 21.76
C TYR A 626 -27.25 24.73 22.75
N SER A 627 -26.96 24.54 24.03
CA SER A 627 -27.91 24.86 25.09
C SER A 627 -28.08 26.38 25.22
N MET A 628 -29.19 26.83 25.82
CA MET A 628 -29.40 28.27 26.04
C MET A 628 -28.31 28.88 26.93
N ASP A 629 -27.81 28.10 27.89
CA ASP A 629 -26.75 28.53 28.79
C ASP A 629 -25.43 28.70 28.03
N GLU A 630 -25.12 27.84 27.06
CA GLU A 630 -23.96 27.96 26.18
C GLU A 630 -24.08 29.14 25.20
N LEU A 631 -25.28 29.43 24.68
CA LEU A 631 -25.51 30.58 23.80
C LEU A 631 -25.36 31.92 24.52
N LEU A 632 -25.67 31.94 25.82
CA LEU A 632 -25.57 33.12 26.69
C LEU A 632 -24.21 33.22 27.39
N LYS A 633 -23.46 32.11 27.45
CA LYS A 633 -22.11 32.08 28.00
C LYS A 633 -21.24 33.08 27.23
N LYS A 634 -20.64 33.99 27.99
CA LYS A 634 -19.75 35.01 27.46
C LYS A 634 -18.36 34.40 27.30
N ASN A 635 -17.71 34.69 26.16
CA ASN A 635 -16.29 34.41 25.98
C ASN A 635 -15.44 35.38 26.81
N GLU A 636 -14.11 35.23 26.76
CA GLU A 636 -13.15 36.08 27.50
C GLU A 636 -13.35 37.58 27.23
N ASP A 637 -13.81 37.95 26.04
CA ASP A 637 -14.14 39.33 25.65
C ASP A 637 -15.53 39.81 26.11
N GLY A 638 -16.25 39.03 26.91
CA GLY A 638 -17.57 39.39 27.45
C GLY A 638 -18.74 39.28 26.45
N ILE A 639 -18.49 38.76 25.25
CA ILE A 639 -19.47 38.64 24.16
C ILE A 639 -20.03 37.21 24.13
N SER A 640 -21.34 37.07 24.01
CA SER A 640 -22.03 35.77 23.90
C SER A 640 -22.25 35.37 22.44
N ILE A 641 -22.32 34.05 22.18
CA ILE A 641 -22.60 33.50 20.84
C ILE A 641 -23.95 34.02 20.31
N LEU A 642 -24.94 34.19 21.19
CA LEU A 642 -26.23 34.79 20.84
C LEU A 642 -26.10 36.21 20.29
N PHE A 643 -25.22 37.04 20.87
CA PHE A 643 -24.99 38.40 20.42
C PHE A 643 -24.40 38.43 19.00
N TYR A 644 -23.44 37.55 18.71
CA TYR A 644 -22.90 37.39 17.36
C TYR A 644 -23.98 37.00 16.34
N LEU A 645 -24.82 36.02 16.69
CA LEU A 645 -25.91 35.58 15.81
C LEU A 645 -26.93 36.70 15.54
N GLN A 646 -27.24 37.52 16.55
CA GLN A 646 -28.13 38.68 16.40
C GLN A 646 -27.54 39.76 15.49
N LYS A 647 -26.21 39.96 15.53
CA LYS A 647 -25.53 40.94 14.67
C LYS A 647 -25.40 40.47 13.22
N ILE A 648 -25.16 39.18 12.98
CA ILE A 648 -25.04 38.60 11.64
C ILE A 648 -26.41 38.53 10.94
N TYR A 649 -27.51 38.32 11.70
CA TYR A 649 -28.87 38.24 11.17
C TYR A 649 -29.82 39.31 11.75
N PRO A 650 -29.61 40.61 11.45
CA PRO A 650 -30.28 41.72 12.14
C PRO A 650 -31.78 41.88 11.84
N VAL A 651 -32.29 41.28 10.75
CA VAL A 651 -33.67 41.52 10.25
C VAL A 651 -34.74 40.63 10.92
N LYS A 652 -34.35 39.76 11.85
CA LYS A 652 -35.29 39.04 12.72
C LYS A 652 -35.03 39.44 14.16
N THR A 653 -35.70 40.48 14.64
CA THR A 653 -35.82 40.78 16.07
C THR A 653 -36.47 39.57 16.77
N LEU A 654 -35.63 38.74 17.40
CA LEU A 654 -36.03 37.60 18.22
C LEU A 654 -36.74 38.09 19.48
N ARG A 655 -38.07 38.28 19.39
CA ARG A 655 -38.92 38.44 20.58
C ARG A 655 -38.76 37.23 21.53
N PRO A 656 -39.00 37.34 22.85
CA PRO A 656 -38.94 36.19 23.77
C PRO A 656 -39.85 35.02 23.36
N SER A 657 -40.97 35.29 22.67
CA SER A 657 -41.82 34.26 22.06
C SER A 657 -41.16 33.55 20.87
N GLN A 658 -40.18 34.18 20.21
CA GLN A 658 -39.31 33.60 19.18
C GLN A 658 -38.10 32.84 19.76
N LEU A 659 -37.77 32.98 21.06
CA LEU A 659 -36.81 32.09 21.74
C LEU A 659 -37.38 30.68 21.96
N SER A 660 -38.70 30.54 22.08
CA SER A 660 -39.37 29.24 21.94
C SER A 660 -39.23 28.67 20.51
N LEU A 661 -38.94 29.55 19.55
CA LEU A 661 -38.66 29.22 18.15
C LEU A 661 -37.17 28.88 17.94
N LEU A 662 -36.26 29.29 18.83
CA LEU A 662 -34.90 28.73 18.92
C LEU A 662 -34.89 27.32 19.50
N ARG A 663 -35.82 27.00 20.42
CA ARG A 663 -36.16 25.61 20.77
C ARG A 663 -36.81 24.84 19.60
N LYS A 664 -37.27 25.53 18.54
CA LYS A 664 -37.76 24.97 17.25
C LYS A 664 -36.73 25.05 16.10
N LEU A 665 -35.69 25.87 16.20
CA LEU A 665 -34.60 25.99 15.22
C LEU A 665 -33.44 25.01 15.50
N SER A 666 -33.48 24.29 16.62
CA SER A 666 -32.76 23.02 16.83
C SER A 666 -33.12 21.92 15.81
N GLY A 667 -33.99 22.22 14.83
CA GLY A 667 -34.45 21.29 13.81
C GLY A 667 -34.10 21.65 12.36
N PHE A 668 -33.82 22.90 11.98
CA PHE A 668 -33.52 23.24 10.58
C PHE A 668 -32.87 24.63 10.42
N THR A 669 -31.56 24.67 10.17
CA THR A 669 -30.91 25.53 9.18
C THR A 669 -29.54 24.94 8.88
N THR A 670 -29.50 23.98 7.95
CA THR A 670 -28.30 23.79 7.14
C THR A 670 -28.25 25.00 6.22
N ILE A 671 -27.40 25.97 6.53
CA ILE A 671 -27.05 27.01 5.57
C ILE A 671 -26.24 26.29 4.49
N ALA A 672 -26.88 26.07 3.35
CA ALA A 672 -26.16 25.70 2.14
C ALA A 672 -25.34 26.93 1.71
N VAL A 673 -24.12 27.06 2.23
CA VAL A 673 -23.14 27.93 1.60
C VAL A 673 -22.64 27.16 0.38
N ARG A 674 -23.24 27.49 -0.77
CA ARG A 674 -22.77 27.07 -2.08
C ARG A 674 -21.50 27.89 -2.35
N TYR A 675 -20.34 27.37 -1.97
CA TYR A 675 -19.09 27.84 -2.55
C TYR A 675 -19.04 27.29 -3.98
N CYS A 676 -19.17 28.19 -4.96
CA CYS A 676 -18.67 27.97 -6.31
C CYS A 676 -17.14 28.03 -6.29
#